data_AF-A0AAW1IWU9-F1
#
_entry.id   AF-A0AAW1IWU9-F1
#
_cell.length_a   1.000
_cell.length_b   1.000
_cell.length_c   1.000
_cell.angle_alpha   90.00
_cell.angle_beta   90.00
_cell.angle_gamma   90.00
#
_symmetry.space_group_name_H-M   'P 1'
#
loop_
_entity.id
_entity.type
_entity.pdbx_description
1 polymer ?
#
loop_
_entity_poly.entity_id
_entity_poly.type
_entity_poly.pdbx_seq_one_letter_code
_entity_poly.pdbx_strand_id
1 'polypeptide(L)'
;MSEEDTIEERQENELEVLKSIYGDDLTDLRKKTRKWIPLHLSITLLPLQGSCGLQVHAKVDLHIICTENYPNVVPKIGLEKSQGLSNSSLSRLHQELDEKAKLLRGEVMIFELAEHVKAFLHSHNTPGTESFYEEMLKRQKQKEELDRQAKQKENDLEKQMIIKELQQREEILKKEEMRLRKEHRHNSESFNDDSFNSSGRNSYGANTSSGHNSDDCNHRGSILLDFFTNNSRQIRRGRCISHSQDNCVTFNAMDVDTGELFTISEWTIPTDVNSDISIVQRQLTSIEQELNYLVKLRHQNLVHYVNIRNNLSDEKAITIQILHEFVYGLNCTDLFLTENIPIDVDLLRHIATGVLSALDYLHRNNVVHKEITNSSIYICNGGLVKVGNYSLDKRLSDIISQTHCSNYGKKSDIYKFGVAMLSLLKGVRIDEVPQVPQTFSGELYDFLYKCLIDDEKMRYTALQLLNHPFLKEPLEKYSPQYNIDNNEDRDKSLDQEAAELKLLSQSNSRGPSRVHSEFEVLHCVGKGAYGEVFKVRNKLDQRCYAIKRIELNPKNKQLNRKIIREVKLLSRLNHENVVRYYNSWIESAIIEYEDSNCSTRDTSSAAAPVMRKVLPKKELTINDDIEMLAPPIKEVEWSISYKGKSKSVKESESSSSSSEDDSSTDDDDDDDWGLMLGNTDSDSDSVEFEKESGDNNKEESIIINTTPDTVDGSSIVTRSREIQYMYIQMEFCEKSTLRSAIDSGLHTDKERGWRLFREMIEGLVHIHQQGMIHRDLKPVNIFLDLNDHVKIGDFGLATTNLLSKINESAYPNKSYMDAANDAGDISLTGHVGTALYVAPELSSTAKAVYNQKVDIYSLGVIFFEMCYKPLNTSMERITVLNNLRKKEIIFPEDFNMASKAKQATIIRRPKRFKTRINFFEEIDELDFFNRFRLRKNTCFQLLQQIEQEIKSPTNRNNALTPATKLLLALRFYATGSMLLVAGDFVGVSKTSACEAVKVVSTAIARMSNRYIHFPRTIEGKEELKLRFYRIARFPNVLGAIDCTHVRIESPGGPDAEEYRNRKGFFSWNVQVVCDDRLRIQDIVVRWPGRAHDQTIFNNSRIRARFETNEMGNGVLLGDSGYGIRNYLITPLLQPNTPAENLFNESQIISEF
;
A
#
# COMPACT_ATOMS: atom_id res chain seq x y z
N MET A 1 -66.83 30.84 -21.62
CA MET A 1 -65.65 31.66 -21.32
C MET A 1 -64.80 30.81 -20.42
N SER A 2 -63.55 30.55 -20.79
CA SER A 2 -62.56 30.03 -19.84
C SER A 2 -62.24 31.15 -18.85
N GLU A 3 -62.22 30.83 -17.57
CA GLU A 3 -61.53 31.65 -16.59
C GLU A 3 -60.02 31.44 -16.86
N GLU A 4 -59.25 32.53 -16.95
CA GLU A 4 -57.80 32.43 -17.17
C GLU A 4 -57.15 32.30 -15.79
N ASP A 5 -56.70 31.07 -15.46
CA ASP A 5 -56.00 30.76 -14.20
C ASP A 5 -54.95 31.82 -13.87
N THR A 6 -54.98 32.37 -12.66
CA THR A 6 -54.00 33.40 -12.26
C THR A 6 -52.59 32.83 -12.24
N ILE A 7 -51.59 33.70 -12.36
CA ILE A 7 -50.18 33.27 -12.37
C ILE A 7 -49.80 32.58 -11.03
N GLU A 8 -50.42 32.97 -9.92
CA GLU A 8 -50.24 32.32 -8.62
C GLU A 8 -50.81 30.90 -8.62
N GLU A 9 -52.04 30.71 -9.11
CA GLU A 9 -52.69 29.39 -9.25
C GLU A 9 -51.92 28.48 -10.22
N ARG A 10 -51.47 28.99 -11.37
CA ARG A 10 -50.67 28.20 -12.33
C ARG A 10 -49.35 27.69 -11.73
N GLN A 11 -48.72 28.45 -10.82
CA GLN A 11 -47.50 28.02 -10.14
C GLN A 11 -47.75 27.01 -9.00
N GLU A 12 -48.81 27.15 -8.21
CA GLU A 12 -49.13 26.14 -7.19
C GLU A 12 -49.68 24.84 -7.83
N ASN A 13 -50.45 24.93 -8.92
CA ASN A 13 -50.93 23.78 -9.67
C ASN A 13 -49.77 22.97 -10.29
N GLU A 14 -48.77 23.63 -10.89
CA GLU A 14 -47.56 22.96 -11.37
C GLU A 14 -46.81 22.30 -10.20
N LEU A 15 -46.71 22.96 -9.05
CA LEU A 15 -46.08 22.38 -7.86
C LEU A 15 -46.82 21.14 -7.32
N GLU A 16 -48.16 21.13 -7.30
CA GLU A 16 -48.93 19.96 -6.85
C GLU A 16 -48.74 18.78 -7.81
N VAL A 17 -48.76 19.03 -9.12
CA VAL A 17 -48.45 18.02 -10.16
C VAL A 17 -47.02 17.49 -9.96
N LEU A 18 -46.01 18.34 -9.81
CA LEU A 18 -44.63 17.91 -9.61
C LEU A 18 -44.46 17.11 -8.30
N LYS A 19 -45.13 17.49 -7.21
CA LYS A 19 -45.14 16.70 -5.96
C LYS A 19 -45.71 15.30 -6.17
N SER A 20 -46.76 15.16 -6.99
CA SER A 20 -47.34 13.84 -7.31
C SER A 20 -46.43 12.96 -8.17
N ILE A 21 -45.51 13.55 -8.93
CA ILE A 21 -44.59 12.85 -9.85
C ILE A 21 -43.26 12.49 -9.19
N TYR A 22 -42.69 13.41 -8.39
CA TYR A 22 -41.34 13.26 -7.83
C TYR A 22 -41.32 12.94 -6.32
N GLY A 23 -42.43 13.11 -5.60
CA GLY A 23 -42.54 12.76 -4.18
C GLY A 23 -41.42 13.38 -3.33
N ASP A 24 -40.68 12.54 -2.61
CA ASP A 24 -39.58 12.94 -1.72
C ASP A 24 -38.33 13.49 -2.46
N ASP A 25 -38.19 13.24 -3.78
CA ASP A 25 -37.08 13.80 -4.58
C ASP A 25 -37.26 15.30 -4.89
N LEU A 26 -38.44 15.88 -4.61
CA LEU A 26 -38.73 17.30 -4.79
C LEU A 26 -38.77 18.07 -3.47
N THR A 27 -38.01 19.17 -3.40
CA THR A 27 -37.99 20.07 -2.23
C THR A 27 -38.48 21.46 -2.60
N ASP A 28 -39.48 21.96 -1.87
CA ASP A 28 -39.94 23.36 -1.92
C ASP A 28 -39.07 24.21 -0.98
N LEU A 29 -38.30 25.14 -1.56
CA LEU A 29 -37.32 25.96 -0.85
C LEU A 29 -37.92 27.28 -0.35
N ARG A 30 -39.21 27.54 -0.61
CA ARG A 30 -39.89 28.76 -0.18
C ARG A 30 -40.11 28.78 1.34
N LYS A 31 -39.82 29.91 1.95
CA LYS A 31 -40.12 30.15 3.37
C LYS A 31 -41.64 30.34 3.53
N LYS A 32 -42.27 29.56 4.40
CA LYS A 32 -43.70 29.71 4.73
C LYS A 32 -43.96 31.10 5.35
N THR A 33 -44.55 32.02 4.58
CA THR A 33 -45.00 33.33 5.06
C THR A 33 -46.49 33.55 4.77
N ARG A 34 -47.08 34.66 5.25
CA ARG A 34 -48.47 35.05 4.96
C ARG A 34 -48.65 35.79 3.62
N LYS A 35 -47.60 35.89 2.80
CA LYS A 35 -47.67 36.40 1.43
C LYS A 35 -47.24 35.29 0.48
N TRP A 36 -47.86 35.25 -0.70
CA TRP A 36 -47.41 34.40 -1.80
C TRP A 36 -45.98 34.77 -2.22
N ILE A 37 -45.23 33.78 -2.70
CA ILE A 37 -43.84 33.90 -3.14
C ILE A 37 -43.68 32.99 -4.37
N PRO A 38 -43.05 33.48 -5.47
CA PRO A 38 -42.79 32.68 -6.67
C PRO A 38 -42.10 31.35 -6.40
N LEU A 39 -42.42 30.37 -7.23
CA LEU A 39 -41.99 28.98 -7.10
C LEU A 39 -40.46 28.82 -7.09
N HIS A 40 -39.92 28.18 -6.04
CA HIS A 40 -38.48 27.96 -5.87
C HIS A 40 -38.24 26.53 -5.38
N LEU A 41 -37.66 25.69 -6.25
CA LEU A 41 -37.57 24.25 -6.07
C LEU A 41 -36.15 23.72 -6.28
N SER A 42 -35.86 22.57 -5.67
CA SER A 42 -34.79 21.66 -6.09
C SER A 42 -35.35 20.25 -6.26
N ILE A 43 -35.16 19.66 -7.45
CA ILE A 43 -35.61 18.32 -7.81
C ILE A 43 -34.38 17.44 -8.04
N THR A 44 -34.26 16.35 -7.27
CA THR A 44 -33.24 15.31 -7.48
C THR A 44 -33.60 14.48 -8.72
N LEU A 45 -32.67 14.32 -9.67
CA LEU A 45 -32.93 13.59 -10.92
C LEU A 45 -31.89 12.49 -11.18
N LEU A 46 -32.42 11.36 -11.67
CA LEU A 46 -31.73 10.11 -11.98
C LEU A 46 -32.01 9.70 -13.44
N PRO A 47 -31.14 8.92 -14.10
CA PRO A 47 -31.39 8.41 -15.45
C PRO A 47 -32.68 7.57 -15.52
N LEU A 48 -33.37 7.62 -16.67
CA LEU A 48 -34.58 6.82 -16.89
C LEU A 48 -34.31 5.32 -16.68
N GLN A 49 -35.10 4.69 -15.80
CA GLN A 49 -35.12 3.26 -15.60
C GLN A 49 -35.91 2.57 -16.72
N GLY A 50 -35.20 2.00 -17.69
CA GLY A 50 -35.77 0.98 -18.58
C GLY A 50 -35.94 -0.35 -17.85
N SER A 51 -36.63 -1.31 -18.46
CA SER A 51 -37.01 -2.61 -17.87
C SER A 51 -35.84 -3.58 -17.56
N CYS A 52 -34.60 -3.10 -17.56
CA CYS A 52 -33.41 -3.81 -17.13
C CYS A 52 -32.71 -2.95 -16.06
N GLY A 53 -32.32 -3.56 -14.93
CA GLY A 53 -31.70 -2.86 -13.81
C GLY A 53 -30.28 -2.39 -14.10
N LEU A 54 -30.13 -1.27 -14.81
CA LEU A 54 -28.87 -0.55 -14.90
C LEU A 54 -28.50 0.01 -13.52
N GLN A 55 -27.22 -0.12 -13.16
CA GLN A 55 -26.67 0.64 -12.04
C GLN A 55 -26.68 2.15 -12.39
N VAL A 56 -27.00 2.97 -11.39
CA VAL A 56 -26.99 4.43 -11.54
C VAL A 56 -25.59 4.94 -11.24
N HIS A 57 -24.98 5.59 -12.23
CA HIS A 57 -23.63 6.15 -12.17
C HIS A 57 -23.62 7.68 -12.29
N ALA A 58 -24.68 8.27 -12.84
CA ALA A 58 -24.86 9.72 -12.96
C ALA A 58 -26.12 10.22 -12.22
N LYS A 59 -26.03 11.40 -11.60
CA LYS A 59 -27.09 12.07 -10.82
C LYS A 59 -26.89 13.59 -10.87
N VAL A 60 -27.98 14.37 -10.94
CA VAL A 60 -27.95 15.84 -10.84
C VAL A 60 -29.17 16.34 -10.06
N ASP A 61 -29.00 17.38 -9.25
CA ASP A 61 -30.10 18.12 -8.65
C ASP A 61 -30.42 19.35 -9.54
N LEU A 62 -31.64 19.38 -10.09
CA LEU A 62 -32.14 20.49 -10.91
C LEU A 62 -32.77 21.55 -10.01
N HIS A 63 -32.12 22.71 -9.93
CA HIS A 63 -32.52 23.83 -9.08
C HIS A 63 -33.18 24.93 -9.92
N ILE A 64 -34.40 25.36 -9.55
CA ILE A 64 -35.23 26.25 -10.37
C ILE A 64 -35.79 27.39 -9.51
N ILE A 65 -35.54 28.62 -9.94
CA ILE A 65 -36.09 29.84 -9.33
C ILE A 65 -37.00 30.54 -10.34
N CYS A 66 -38.30 30.48 -10.12
CA CYS A 66 -39.30 31.19 -10.92
C CYS A 66 -39.38 32.68 -10.55
N THR A 67 -40.13 33.44 -11.35
CA THR A 67 -40.43 34.85 -11.07
C THR A 67 -41.93 35.05 -10.93
N GLU A 68 -42.36 36.21 -10.44
CA GLU A 68 -43.78 36.62 -10.38
C GLU A 68 -44.47 36.60 -11.75
N ASN A 69 -43.70 36.56 -12.85
CA ASN A 69 -44.20 36.52 -14.23
C ASN A 69 -43.93 35.17 -14.95
N TYR A 70 -43.42 34.15 -14.26
CA TYR A 70 -43.32 32.79 -14.81
C TYR A 70 -44.73 32.18 -14.93
N PRO A 71 -45.11 31.47 -16.03
CA PRO A 71 -44.28 31.00 -17.14
C PRO A 71 -44.05 31.97 -18.30
N ASN A 72 -44.64 33.17 -18.28
CA ASN A 72 -44.45 34.19 -19.32
C ASN A 72 -43.02 34.77 -19.35
N VAL A 73 -42.20 34.48 -18.34
CA VAL A 73 -40.77 34.72 -18.23
C VAL A 73 -40.09 33.41 -17.83
N VAL A 74 -39.00 33.05 -18.50
CA VAL A 74 -38.24 31.82 -18.21
C VAL A 74 -37.68 31.82 -16.77
N PRO A 75 -37.65 30.67 -16.08
CA PRO A 75 -37.08 30.59 -14.74
C PRO A 75 -35.55 30.61 -14.80
N LYS A 76 -34.89 30.88 -13.67
CA LYS A 76 -33.44 30.68 -13.56
C LYS A 76 -33.17 29.20 -13.27
N ILE A 77 -32.35 28.57 -14.10
CA ILE A 77 -31.99 27.15 -14.02
C ILE A 77 -30.57 27.02 -13.48
N GLY A 78 -30.39 26.21 -12.44
CA GLY A 78 -29.11 25.75 -11.91
C GLY A 78 -29.02 24.23 -11.91
N LEU A 79 -27.81 23.70 -12.07
CA LEU A 79 -27.52 22.27 -11.95
C LEU A 79 -26.54 22.09 -10.80
N GLU A 80 -26.98 21.44 -9.72
CA GLU A 80 -26.25 21.30 -8.47
C GLU A 80 -25.99 19.82 -8.12
N LYS A 81 -25.07 19.59 -7.18
CA LYS A 81 -24.68 18.26 -6.64
C LYS A 81 -24.43 17.16 -7.70
N SER A 82 -23.98 17.55 -8.88
CA SER A 82 -23.75 16.66 -10.02
C SER A 82 -22.72 15.58 -9.73
N GLN A 83 -23.09 14.32 -9.97
CA GLN A 83 -22.23 13.14 -9.89
C GLN A 83 -22.26 12.39 -11.23
N GLY A 84 -21.15 11.76 -11.61
CA GLY A 84 -21.02 10.98 -12.84
C GLY A 84 -20.91 11.76 -14.16
N LEU A 85 -21.24 13.07 -14.18
CA LEU A 85 -21.08 13.93 -15.36
C LEU A 85 -19.79 14.77 -15.29
N SER A 86 -19.20 15.04 -16.46
CA SER A 86 -18.07 15.95 -16.60
C SER A 86 -18.52 17.41 -16.69
N ASN A 87 -17.64 18.36 -16.36
CA ASN A 87 -17.94 19.79 -16.44
C ASN A 87 -18.32 20.25 -17.87
N SER A 88 -17.79 19.61 -18.91
CA SER A 88 -18.18 19.89 -20.31
C SER A 88 -19.57 19.35 -20.64
N SER A 89 -19.94 18.16 -20.14
CA SER A 89 -21.30 17.62 -20.29
C SER A 89 -22.33 18.45 -19.51
N LEU A 90 -21.99 18.91 -18.30
CA LEU A 90 -22.82 19.82 -17.50
C LEU A 90 -23.02 21.19 -18.18
N SER A 91 -21.96 21.74 -18.77
CA SER A 91 -22.05 22.99 -19.54
C SER A 91 -22.96 22.85 -20.76
N ARG A 92 -22.90 21.72 -21.47
CA ARG A 92 -23.82 21.39 -22.58
C ARG A 92 -25.26 21.25 -22.08
N LEU A 93 -25.50 20.45 -21.04
CA LEU A 93 -26.84 20.26 -20.48
C LEU A 93 -27.46 21.57 -20.01
N HIS A 94 -26.68 22.45 -19.38
CA HIS A 94 -27.14 23.78 -19.00
C HIS A 94 -27.60 24.59 -20.22
N GLN A 95 -26.79 24.65 -21.29
CA GLN A 95 -27.18 25.30 -22.55
C GLN A 95 -28.45 24.70 -23.17
N GLU A 96 -28.57 23.37 -23.24
CA GLU A 96 -29.75 22.70 -23.80
C GLU A 96 -31.04 23.03 -23.03
N LEU A 97 -30.96 23.09 -21.69
CA LEU A 97 -32.10 23.51 -20.85
C LEU A 97 -32.43 25.00 -21.02
N ASP A 98 -31.41 25.85 -21.13
CA ASP A 98 -31.58 27.27 -21.36
C ASP A 98 -32.20 27.54 -22.74
N GLU A 99 -31.95 26.70 -23.75
CA GLU A 99 -32.62 26.75 -25.06
C GLU A 99 -34.04 26.18 -25.00
N LYS A 100 -34.27 25.03 -24.34
CA LYS A 100 -35.61 24.42 -24.19
C LYS A 100 -36.57 25.33 -23.40
N ALA A 101 -36.10 25.99 -22.34
CA ALA A 101 -36.90 26.95 -21.57
C ALA A 101 -37.34 28.18 -22.41
N LYS A 102 -36.49 28.63 -23.35
CA LYS A 102 -36.85 29.74 -24.27
C LYS A 102 -37.94 29.33 -25.27
N LEU A 103 -38.00 28.05 -25.66
CA LEU A 103 -39.03 27.50 -26.55
C LEU A 103 -40.39 27.31 -25.84
N LEU A 104 -40.39 26.87 -24.59
CA LEU A 104 -41.61 26.60 -23.78
C LEU A 104 -42.22 27.86 -23.11
N ARG A 105 -41.77 29.06 -23.50
CA ARG A 105 -42.15 30.32 -22.85
C ARG A 105 -43.65 30.62 -22.98
N GLY A 106 -44.35 30.69 -21.84
CA GLY A 106 -45.81 30.88 -21.73
C GLY A 106 -46.54 29.65 -21.18
N GLU A 107 -45.91 28.48 -21.23
CA GLU A 107 -46.40 27.21 -20.70
C GLU A 107 -45.60 26.77 -19.46
N VAL A 108 -46.25 25.98 -18.60
CA VAL A 108 -45.60 25.38 -17.43
C VAL A 108 -44.59 24.33 -17.91
N MET A 109 -43.33 24.48 -17.49
CA MET A 109 -42.18 23.89 -18.19
C MET A 109 -41.22 23.09 -17.30
N ILE A 110 -41.44 23.04 -15.98
CA ILE A 110 -40.49 22.41 -15.05
C ILE A 110 -40.40 20.90 -15.30
N PHE A 111 -41.54 20.25 -15.54
CA PHE A 111 -41.59 18.83 -15.90
C PHE A 111 -40.82 18.53 -17.19
N GLU A 112 -41.03 19.32 -18.24
CA GLU A 112 -40.32 19.18 -19.52
C GLU A 112 -38.80 19.40 -19.41
N LEU A 113 -38.35 20.28 -18.52
CA LEU A 113 -36.93 20.47 -18.21
C LEU A 113 -36.37 19.27 -17.42
N ALA A 114 -37.13 18.76 -16.45
CA ALA A 114 -36.73 17.61 -15.65
C ALA A 114 -36.61 16.32 -16.48
N GLU A 115 -37.56 16.03 -17.37
CA GLU A 115 -37.45 14.86 -18.26
C GLU A 115 -36.30 15.00 -19.28
N HIS A 116 -35.97 16.22 -19.71
CA HIS A 116 -34.76 16.45 -20.53
C HIS A 116 -33.48 16.11 -19.76
N VAL A 117 -33.38 16.48 -18.48
CA VAL A 117 -32.27 16.07 -17.60
C VAL A 117 -32.23 14.55 -17.43
N LYS A 118 -33.36 13.87 -17.19
CA LYS A 118 -33.38 12.39 -17.09
C LYS A 118 -32.90 11.72 -18.37
N ALA A 119 -33.32 12.21 -19.54
CA ALA A 119 -32.92 11.68 -20.83
C ALA A 119 -31.42 11.88 -21.10
N PHE A 120 -30.90 13.07 -20.79
CA PHE A 120 -29.46 13.36 -20.88
C PHE A 120 -28.64 12.52 -19.89
N LEU A 121 -29.13 12.32 -18.66
CA LEU A 121 -28.51 11.42 -17.69
C LEU A 121 -28.49 9.99 -18.22
N HIS A 122 -29.58 9.49 -18.79
CA HIS A 122 -29.65 8.13 -19.34
C HIS A 122 -28.61 7.91 -20.46
N SER A 123 -28.47 8.85 -21.40
CA SER A 123 -27.48 8.74 -22.49
C SER A 123 -26.01 8.91 -22.03
N HIS A 124 -25.78 9.43 -20.83
CA HIS A 124 -24.44 9.62 -20.23
C HIS A 124 -24.21 8.77 -18.97
N ASN A 125 -25.07 7.78 -18.68
CA ASN A 125 -24.96 6.89 -17.51
C ASN A 125 -23.90 5.80 -17.73
N THR A 126 -22.66 6.18 -18.03
CA THR A 126 -21.53 5.26 -18.17
C THR A 126 -21.01 4.82 -16.80
N PRO A 127 -20.72 3.53 -16.55
CA PRO A 127 -19.92 3.13 -15.40
C PRO A 127 -18.58 3.86 -15.42
N GLY A 128 -18.08 4.27 -14.24
CA GLY A 128 -16.92 5.16 -14.08
C GLY A 128 -15.57 4.53 -14.41
N THR A 129 -15.36 4.09 -15.65
CA THR A 129 -14.09 3.57 -16.15
C THR A 129 -13.13 4.70 -16.55
N GLU A 130 -12.54 5.34 -15.55
CA GLU A 130 -11.08 5.52 -15.47
C GLU A 130 -10.73 6.12 -14.11
N SER A 131 -9.97 5.36 -13.30
CA SER A 131 -9.39 5.96 -12.09
C SER A 131 -8.32 6.97 -12.50
N PHE A 132 -8.20 8.08 -11.76
CA PHE A 132 -7.21 9.13 -12.04
C PHE A 132 -5.77 8.58 -12.09
N TYR A 133 -5.50 7.50 -11.36
CA TYR A 133 -4.25 6.74 -11.37
C TYR A 133 -4.00 6.00 -12.69
N GLU A 134 -5.05 5.44 -13.30
CA GLU A 134 -4.98 4.69 -14.56
C GLU A 134 -4.90 5.61 -15.77
N GLU A 135 -5.61 6.74 -15.78
CA GLU A 135 -5.41 7.79 -16.79
C GLU A 135 -4.00 8.40 -16.67
N MET A 136 -3.50 8.64 -15.44
CA MET A 136 -2.12 9.07 -15.21
C MET A 136 -1.11 8.06 -15.78
N LEU A 137 -1.32 6.75 -15.59
CA LEU A 137 -0.48 5.70 -16.16
C LEU A 137 -0.57 5.64 -17.71
N LYS A 138 -1.75 5.86 -18.29
CA LYS A 138 -1.94 6.02 -19.75
C LYS A 138 -1.14 7.19 -20.29
N ARG A 139 -1.32 8.38 -19.70
CA ARG A 139 -0.63 9.62 -20.10
C ARG A 139 0.88 9.53 -19.88
N GLN A 140 1.33 8.88 -18.81
CA GLN A 140 2.76 8.62 -18.55
C GLN A 140 3.34 7.67 -19.61
N LYS A 141 2.71 6.53 -19.90
CA LYS A 141 3.16 5.61 -20.96
C LYS A 141 3.19 6.28 -22.33
N GLN A 142 2.15 7.04 -22.70
CA GLN A 142 2.12 7.79 -23.96
C GLN A 142 3.27 8.80 -24.06
N LYS A 143 3.58 9.51 -22.97
CA LYS A 143 4.72 10.44 -22.94
C LYS A 143 6.07 9.72 -23.00
N GLU A 144 6.25 8.62 -22.27
CA GLU A 144 7.47 7.80 -22.33
C GLU A 144 7.69 7.20 -23.73
N GLU A 145 6.61 6.90 -24.46
CA GLU A 145 6.67 6.48 -25.88
C GLU A 145 7.12 7.64 -26.79
N LEU A 146 6.58 8.85 -26.57
CA LEU A 146 6.90 10.05 -27.35
C LEU A 146 8.35 10.53 -27.10
N ASP A 147 8.78 10.60 -25.84
CA ASP A 147 10.16 10.95 -25.46
C ASP A 147 11.17 9.90 -25.99
N ARG A 148 10.78 8.62 -26.06
CA ARG A 148 11.59 7.55 -26.68
C ARG A 148 11.70 7.71 -28.18
N GLN A 149 10.60 8.02 -28.88
CA GLN A 149 10.62 8.29 -30.33
C GLN A 149 11.40 9.56 -30.67
N ALA A 150 11.34 10.60 -29.83
CA ALA A 150 12.13 11.81 -29.98
C ALA A 150 13.64 11.50 -29.89
N LYS A 151 14.08 10.84 -28.82
CA LYS A 151 15.49 10.40 -28.66
C LYS A 151 15.95 9.44 -29.74
N GLN A 152 15.07 8.58 -30.25
CA GLN A 152 15.44 7.68 -31.35
C GLN A 152 15.67 8.46 -32.65
N LYS A 153 14.82 9.44 -32.98
CA LYS A 153 15.07 10.35 -34.12
C LYS A 153 16.33 11.19 -33.95
N GLU A 154 16.62 11.65 -32.74
CA GLU A 154 17.84 12.38 -32.40
C GLU A 154 19.10 11.52 -32.62
N ASN A 155 19.14 10.31 -32.04
CA ASN A 155 20.21 9.34 -32.24
C ASN A 155 20.38 8.91 -33.71
N ASP A 156 19.27 8.78 -34.45
CA ASP A 156 19.32 8.36 -35.86
C ASP A 156 19.75 9.53 -36.79
N LEU A 157 19.47 10.79 -36.41
CA LEU A 157 20.05 11.98 -37.04
C LEU A 157 21.56 12.09 -36.76
N GLU A 158 21.99 11.88 -35.51
CA GLU A 158 23.39 11.89 -35.10
C GLU A 158 24.18 10.80 -35.85
N LYS A 159 23.66 9.58 -35.92
CA LYS A 159 24.24 8.50 -36.76
C LYS A 159 24.30 8.88 -38.23
N GLN A 160 23.28 9.53 -38.79
CA GLN A 160 23.33 9.99 -40.19
C GLN A 160 24.37 11.10 -40.40
N MET A 161 24.64 11.94 -39.41
CA MET A 161 25.74 12.90 -39.46
C MET A 161 27.10 12.20 -39.40
N ILE A 162 27.30 11.26 -38.47
CA ILE A 162 28.54 10.47 -38.35
C ILE A 162 28.80 9.65 -39.63
N ILE A 163 27.78 9.03 -40.22
CA ILE A 163 27.90 8.30 -41.49
C ILE A 163 28.29 9.24 -42.64
N LYS A 164 27.73 10.46 -42.70
CA LYS A 164 28.13 11.48 -43.70
C LYS A 164 29.55 11.98 -43.47
N GLU A 165 29.99 12.18 -42.22
CA GLU A 165 31.37 12.56 -41.90
C GLU A 165 32.37 11.44 -42.28
N LEU A 166 32.03 10.18 -42.00
CA LEU A 166 32.82 9.01 -42.42
C LEU A 166 32.89 8.89 -43.95
N GLN A 167 31.78 9.09 -44.67
CA GLN A 167 31.76 9.10 -46.13
C GLN A 167 32.57 10.27 -46.71
N GLN A 168 32.54 11.45 -46.09
CA GLN A 168 33.41 12.56 -46.49
C GLN A 168 34.89 12.28 -46.20
N ARG A 169 35.24 11.66 -45.06
CA ARG A 169 36.62 11.21 -44.79
C ARG A 169 37.07 10.16 -45.80
N GLU A 170 36.23 9.18 -46.14
CA GLU A 170 36.54 8.22 -47.21
C GLU A 170 36.75 8.90 -48.56
N GLU A 171 35.91 9.87 -48.94
CA GLU A 171 36.10 10.60 -50.20
C GLU A 171 37.39 11.42 -50.20
N ILE A 172 37.75 12.07 -49.08
CA ILE A 172 39.01 12.80 -48.94
C ILE A 172 40.19 11.83 -49.06
N LEU A 173 40.17 10.72 -48.32
CA LEU A 173 41.20 9.68 -48.39
C LEU A 173 41.31 9.05 -49.78
N LYS A 174 40.20 8.80 -50.48
CA LYS A 174 40.21 8.31 -51.88
C LYS A 174 40.74 9.35 -52.87
N LYS A 175 40.50 10.64 -52.64
CA LYS A 175 41.07 11.75 -53.44
C LYS A 175 42.56 11.93 -53.17
N GLU A 176 43.01 11.70 -51.94
CA GLU A 176 44.41 11.72 -51.52
C GLU A 176 45.17 10.48 -52.03
N GLU A 177 44.60 9.28 -51.90
CA GLU A 177 45.12 8.06 -52.51
C GLU A 177 45.21 8.19 -54.05
N MET A 178 44.23 8.82 -54.70
CA MET A 178 44.33 9.11 -56.14
C MET A 178 45.34 10.20 -56.51
N ARG A 179 45.77 11.07 -55.57
CA ARG A 179 46.95 11.94 -55.78
C ARG A 179 48.23 11.12 -55.67
N LEU A 180 48.38 10.35 -54.58
CA LEU A 180 49.54 9.49 -54.35
C LEU A 180 49.73 8.46 -55.48
N ARG A 181 48.65 7.81 -55.97
CA ARG A 181 48.66 6.92 -57.14
C ARG A 181 48.95 7.62 -58.47
N LYS A 182 48.79 8.94 -58.58
CA LYS A 182 49.24 9.72 -59.75
C LYS A 182 50.72 10.07 -59.65
N GLU A 183 51.19 10.47 -58.48
CA GLU A 183 52.60 10.75 -58.21
C GLU A 183 53.47 9.48 -58.33
N HIS A 184 52.94 8.32 -57.89
CA HIS A 184 53.61 7.01 -58.03
C HIS A 184 53.48 6.39 -59.43
N ARG A 185 52.74 7.00 -60.37
CA ARG A 185 52.63 6.55 -61.78
C ARG A 185 53.72 7.13 -62.71
N HIS A 186 54.83 7.58 -62.15
CA HIS A 186 55.99 8.10 -62.90
C HIS A 186 57.33 7.43 -62.55
N ASN A 187 57.33 6.28 -61.85
CA ASN A 187 58.53 5.48 -61.64
C ASN A 187 58.26 3.98 -61.82
N SER A 188 59.26 3.29 -62.40
CA SER A 188 59.46 1.83 -62.52
C SER A 188 58.33 0.98 -63.12
N GLU A 189 58.62 0.37 -64.26
CA GLU A 189 57.89 -0.75 -64.84
C GLU A 189 58.34 -2.11 -64.22
N SER A 190 57.62 -3.17 -64.62
CA SER A 190 58.15 -4.53 -64.91
C SER A 190 58.10 -5.66 -63.86
N PHE A 191 57.93 -6.88 -64.41
CA PHE A 191 58.12 -8.26 -63.91
C PHE A 191 57.20 -8.89 -62.83
N ASN A 192 56.36 -9.80 -63.33
CA ASN A 192 56.11 -11.20 -62.93
C ASN A 192 56.07 -11.61 -61.44
N ASP A 193 54.86 -11.99 -61.01
CA ASP A 193 54.41 -13.36 -60.62
C ASP A 193 55.14 -14.20 -59.53
N ASP A 194 54.42 -15.23 -59.07
CA ASP A 194 54.83 -16.38 -58.23
C ASP A 194 55.15 -16.19 -56.72
N SER A 195 54.07 -16.25 -55.93
CA SER A 195 53.81 -17.27 -54.88
C SER A 195 54.68 -17.46 -53.60
N PHE A 196 54.03 -18.13 -52.62
CA PHE A 196 54.52 -18.87 -51.44
C PHE A 196 54.90 -18.20 -50.09
N ASN A 197 54.21 -18.71 -49.06
CA ASN A 197 54.72 -19.16 -47.74
C ASN A 197 55.06 -18.15 -46.61
N SER A 198 54.96 -18.52 -45.31
CA SER A 198 54.48 -19.79 -44.70
C SER A 198 54.16 -19.67 -43.19
N SER A 199 53.24 -20.53 -42.71
CA SER A 199 53.23 -21.27 -41.42
C SER A 199 53.31 -20.53 -40.06
N GLY A 200 52.72 -21.01 -38.96
CA GLY A 200 51.82 -22.17 -38.76
C GLY A 200 52.28 -23.15 -37.66
N ARG A 201 51.33 -23.56 -36.78
CA ARG A 201 51.48 -24.50 -35.62
C ARG A 201 52.30 -23.94 -34.43
N ASN A 202 52.07 -24.30 -33.17
CA ASN A 202 51.04 -25.17 -32.55
C ASN A 202 50.70 -24.72 -31.10
N SER A 203 49.65 -25.31 -30.51
CA SER A 203 49.07 -25.00 -29.17
C SER A 203 49.96 -25.32 -27.95
N TYR A 204 49.83 -24.53 -26.86
CA TYR A 204 49.85 -24.96 -25.44
C TYR A 204 49.43 -23.81 -24.48
N GLY A 205 48.86 -24.14 -23.31
CA GLY A 205 48.89 -23.30 -22.09
C GLY A 205 47.61 -22.53 -21.70
N ALA A 206 47.19 -22.65 -20.43
CA ALA A 206 45.94 -22.08 -19.89
C ALA A 206 46.18 -20.98 -18.82
N ASN A 207 45.08 -20.47 -18.23
CA ASN A 207 44.93 -19.54 -17.09
C ASN A 207 44.98 -18.02 -17.45
N THR A 208 44.14 -17.14 -16.88
CA THR A 208 43.11 -17.32 -15.81
C THR A 208 41.97 -16.28 -15.89
N SER A 209 40.83 -16.63 -15.26
CA SER A 209 39.71 -15.77 -14.81
C SER A 209 38.98 -14.88 -15.85
N SER A 210 37.71 -15.22 -16.09
CA SER A 210 36.77 -14.54 -16.98
C SER A 210 36.08 -13.31 -16.36
N GLY A 211 35.61 -12.41 -17.22
CA GLY A 211 34.84 -11.22 -16.84
C GLY A 211 34.12 -10.54 -18.01
N HIS A 212 33.74 -11.31 -19.04
CA HIS A 212 33.08 -10.78 -20.23
C HIS A 212 31.55 -10.75 -20.08
N ASN A 213 31.00 -9.53 -20.06
CA ASN A 213 29.72 -9.28 -20.72
C ASN A 213 29.93 -9.35 -22.24
N SER A 214 28.90 -9.75 -22.99
CA SER A 214 28.89 -9.75 -24.46
C SER A 214 27.49 -9.42 -25.01
N ASP A 215 27.22 -8.12 -25.07
CA ASP A 215 26.71 -7.36 -26.22
C ASP A 215 25.45 -7.76 -27.03
N ASP A 216 24.93 -6.74 -27.72
CA ASP A 216 23.74 -6.63 -28.56
C ASP A 216 23.10 -7.90 -29.18
N CYS A 217 21.81 -8.09 -28.88
CA CYS A 217 20.94 -8.97 -29.68
C CYS A 217 20.37 -8.22 -30.90
N ASN A 218 20.55 -8.79 -32.10
CA ASN A 218 20.08 -8.20 -33.36
C ASN A 218 18.55 -8.27 -33.59
N HIS A 219 17.78 -8.91 -32.71
CA HIS A 219 16.33 -9.08 -32.85
C HIS A 219 15.52 -7.83 -32.49
N ARG A 220 15.82 -6.68 -33.12
CA ARG A 220 15.15 -5.39 -32.88
C ARG A 220 13.97 -5.14 -33.83
N GLY A 221 12.85 -5.84 -33.62
CA GLY A 221 11.60 -5.57 -34.33
C GLY A 221 10.42 -6.40 -33.82
N SER A 222 9.22 -5.80 -33.73
CA SER A 222 7.99 -6.55 -33.46
C SER A 222 7.44 -7.12 -34.76
N ILE A 223 7.38 -8.45 -34.86
CA ILE A 223 6.94 -9.17 -36.06
C ILE A 223 5.53 -9.72 -35.81
N LEU A 224 4.63 -9.59 -36.79
CA LEU A 224 3.33 -10.26 -36.78
C LEU A 224 3.50 -11.69 -37.28
N LEU A 225 3.04 -12.66 -36.51
CA LEU A 225 3.13 -14.09 -36.78
C LEU A 225 1.73 -14.70 -36.72
N ASP A 226 1.14 -14.94 -37.88
CA ASP A 226 -0.07 -15.75 -38.00
C ASP A 226 0.21 -17.21 -37.65
N PHE A 227 -0.64 -17.82 -36.83
CA PHE A 227 -0.64 -19.26 -36.55
C PHE A 227 -1.95 -19.87 -37.09
N PHE A 228 -1.84 -20.67 -38.16
CA PHE A 228 -2.98 -21.13 -38.98
C PHE A 228 -3.46 -22.55 -38.64
N THR A 229 -4.01 -22.78 -37.44
CA THR A 229 -4.62 -24.07 -37.08
C THR A 229 -5.90 -23.90 -36.24
N ASN A 230 -7.04 -24.39 -36.76
CA ASN A 230 -8.41 -24.39 -36.20
C ASN A 230 -8.99 -23.04 -35.71
N ASN A 231 -8.33 -22.36 -34.78
CA ASN A 231 -8.57 -20.95 -34.47
C ASN A 231 -7.34 -20.17 -34.98
N SER A 232 -7.47 -19.50 -36.13
CA SER A 232 -6.42 -18.63 -36.64
C SER A 232 -6.18 -17.47 -35.65
N ARG A 233 -4.99 -17.43 -35.03
CA ARG A 233 -4.57 -16.36 -34.12
C ARG A 233 -3.46 -15.54 -34.76
N GLN A 234 -3.58 -14.21 -34.72
CA GLN A 234 -2.48 -13.31 -35.09
C GLN A 234 -1.66 -12.99 -33.83
N ILE A 235 -0.41 -13.46 -33.78
CA ILE A 235 0.46 -13.29 -32.62
C ILE A 235 1.55 -12.25 -32.93
N ARG A 236 1.58 -11.14 -32.19
CA ARG A 236 2.64 -10.14 -32.27
C ARG A 236 3.81 -10.55 -31.37
N ARG A 237 4.93 -10.92 -31.97
CA ARG A 237 6.22 -11.14 -31.31
C ARG A 237 6.77 -9.83 -30.76
N GLY A 238 7.20 -9.86 -29.51
CA GLY A 238 7.80 -8.74 -28.78
C GLY A 238 9.31 -8.95 -28.52
N ARG A 239 9.78 -8.40 -27.39
CA ARG A 239 11.20 -8.41 -27.01
C ARG A 239 11.71 -9.83 -26.71
N CYS A 240 12.96 -10.11 -27.12
CA CYS A 240 13.74 -11.26 -26.65
C CYS A 240 13.81 -11.29 -25.11
N ILE A 241 13.64 -12.48 -24.54
CA ILE A 241 13.76 -12.79 -23.12
C ILE A 241 15.13 -13.41 -22.84
N SER A 242 15.50 -14.44 -23.60
CA SER A 242 16.69 -15.26 -23.36
C SER A 242 17.19 -15.92 -24.65
N HIS A 243 18.50 -16.18 -24.69
CA HIS A 243 19.15 -17.00 -25.71
C HIS A 243 19.65 -18.29 -25.04
N SER A 244 19.33 -19.44 -25.61
CA SER A 244 19.92 -20.74 -25.27
C SER A 244 21.19 -20.97 -26.09
N GLN A 245 22.04 -21.90 -25.63
CA GLN A 245 23.24 -22.31 -26.36
C GLN A 245 22.90 -23.15 -27.62
N ASP A 246 21.72 -23.79 -27.65
CA ASP A 246 21.30 -24.74 -28.69
C ASP A 246 20.51 -24.08 -29.86
N ASN A 247 20.89 -22.86 -30.28
CA ASN A 247 20.18 -22.07 -31.31
C ASN A 247 18.67 -21.85 -31.05
N CYS A 248 18.25 -21.86 -29.78
CA CYS A 248 16.90 -21.49 -29.35
C CYS A 248 16.89 -20.08 -28.73
N VAL A 249 15.92 -19.25 -29.10
CA VAL A 249 15.76 -17.89 -28.58
C VAL A 249 14.30 -17.66 -28.17
N THR A 250 14.09 -17.17 -26.95
CA THR A 250 12.75 -17.03 -26.35
C THR A 250 12.25 -15.59 -26.45
N PHE A 251 11.00 -15.38 -26.84
CA PHE A 251 10.38 -14.06 -27.03
C PHE A 251 9.07 -13.92 -26.27
N ASN A 252 8.81 -12.73 -25.72
CA ASN A 252 7.46 -12.35 -25.30
C ASN A 252 6.55 -12.28 -26.53
N ALA A 253 5.28 -12.64 -26.37
CA ALA A 253 4.29 -12.58 -27.43
C ALA A 253 2.92 -12.12 -26.91
N MET A 254 2.10 -11.59 -27.81
CA MET A 254 0.74 -11.13 -27.51
C MET A 254 -0.17 -11.43 -28.68
N ASP A 255 -1.29 -12.07 -28.41
CA ASP A 255 -2.39 -12.25 -29.37
C ASP A 255 -3.06 -10.91 -29.66
N VAL A 256 -3.21 -10.57 -30.94
CA VAL A 256 -3.63 -9.23 -31.39
C VAL A 256 -5.14 -9.01 -31.22
N ASP A 257 -5.94 -10.08 -31.35
CA ASP A 257 -7.39 -10.02 -31.30
C ASP A 257 -7.92 -10.04 -29.85
N THR A 258 -7.25 -10.79 -28.96
CA THR A 258 -7.66 -10.99 -27.56
C THR A 258 -6.81 -10.22 -26.53
N GLY A 259 -5.60 -9.78 -26.90
CA GLY A 259 -4.62 -9.22 -25.96
C GLY A 259 -3.95 -10.26 -25.04
N GLU A 260 -4.26 -11.55 -25.20
CA GLU A 260 -3.74 -12.65 -24.38
C GLU A 260 -2.21 -12.75 -24.52
N LEU A 261 -1.49 -12.87 -23.38
CA LEU A 261 -0.03 -12.98 -23.36
C LEU A 261 0.43 -14.42 -23.57
N PHE A 262 1.46 -14.57 -24.40
CA PHE A 262 2.10 -15.83 -24.72
C PHE A 262 3.63 -15.70 -24.70
N THR A 263 4.31 -16.83 -24.81
CA THR A 263 5.76 -16.90 -25.04
C THR A 263 6.03 -17.74 -26.29
N ILE A 264 7.05 -17.36 -27.06
CA ILE A 264 7.49 -18.08 -28.27
C ILE A 264 8.93 -18.54 -28.08
N SER A 265 9.17 -19.84 -28.22
CA SER A 265 10.51 -20.42 -28.37
C SER A 265 10.82 -20.59 -29.85
N GLU A 266 11.79 -19.83 -30.36
CA GLU A 266 12.24 -19.87 -31.76
C GLU A 266 13.55 -20.68 -31.88
N TRP A 267 13.45 -21.85 -32.50
CA TRP A 267 14.56 -22.75 -32.77
C TRP A 267 15.03 -22.60 -34.22
N THR A 268 16.35 -22.48 -34.44
CA THR A 268 16.93 -22.39 -35.79
C THR A 268 17.79 -23.61 -36.11
N ILE A 269 17.36 -24.39 -37.10
CA ILE A 269 18.08 -25.58 -37.60
C ILE A 269 18.84 -25.20 -38.88
N PRO A 270 20.19 -25.14 -38.87
CA PRO A 270 20.97 -24.89 -40.08
C PRO A 270 20.95 -26.12 -41.00
N THR A 271 20.63 -25.93 -42.29
CA THR A 271 20.63 -27.05 -43.25
C THR A 271 22.01 -27.18 -43.90
N ASP A 272 22.90 -27.90 -43.23
CA ASP A 272 24.27 -28.10 -43.70
C ASP A 272 24.34 -29.06 -44.91
N VAL A 273 25.32 -28.84 -45.79
CA VAL A 273 25.27 -29.14 -47.25
C VAL A 273 25.39 -30.64 -47.61
N ASN A 274 25.22 -31.55 -46.64
CA ASN A 274 25.22 -33.01 -46.85
C ASN A 274 24.08 -33.74 -46.09
N SER A 275 23.06 -33.02 -45.63
CA SER A 275 21.87 -33.62 -44.99
C SER A 275 20.66 -33.61 -45.94
N ASP A 276 20.02 -34.78 -46.11
CA ASP A 276 18.83 -34.90 -46.95
C ASP A 276 17.68 -34.03 -46.39
N ILE A 277 17.22 -33.05 -47.17
CA ILE A 277 16.06 -32.21 -46.85
C ILE A 277 14.82 -33.08 -46.54
N SER A 278 14.69 -34.24 -47.19
CA SER A 278 13.61 -35.20 -46.95
C SER A 278 13.65 -35.88 -45.58
N ILE A 279 14.83 -35.99 -44.93
CA ILE A 279 14.97 -36.50 -43.56
C ILE A 279 14.50 -35.44 -42.58
N VAL A 280 14.93 -34.19 -42.75
CA VAL A 280 14.53 -33.09 -41.86
C VAL A 280 13.03 -32.82 -41.97
N GLN A 281 12.46 -32.83 -43.18
CA GLN A 281 11.01 -32.76 -43.38
C GLN A 281 10.25 -33.89 -42.66
N ARG A 282 10.75 -35.14 -42.74
CA ARG A 282 10.14 -36.30 -42.04
C ARG A 282 10.22 -36.19 -40.52
N GLN A 283 11.34 -35.67 -40.00
CA GLN A 283 11.49 -35.37 -38.56
C GLN A 283 10.53 -34.26 -38.13
N LEU A 284 10.38 -33.20 -38.94
CA LEU A 284 9.50 -32.07 -38.66
C LEU A 284 8.03 -32.48 -38.64
N THR A 285 7.56 -33.28 -39.60
CA THR A 285 6.21 -33.88 -39.58
C THR A 285 5.98 -34.71 -38.30
N SER A 286 7.00 -35.41 -37.82
CA SER A 286 6.93 -36.17 -36.57
C SER A 286 6.97 -35.30 -35.31
N ILE A 287 7.51 -34.08 -35.38
CA ILE A 287 7.46 -33.06 -34.31
C ILE A 287 6.07 -32.40 -34.28
N GLU A 288 5.50 -32.07 -35.44
CA GLU A 288 4.13 -31.58 -35.56
C GLU A 288 3.11 -32.60 -35.01
N GLN A 289 3.30 -33.89 -35.29
CA GLN A 289 2.48 -34.97 -34.73
C GLN A 289 2.62 -35.11 -33.20
N GLU A 290 3.84 -35.02 -32.66
CA GLU A 290 4.08 -35.05 -31.20
C GLU A 290 3.39 -33.83 -30.54
N LEU A 291 3.55 -32.63 -31.07
CA LEU A 291 2.90 -31.43 -30.55
C LEU A 291 1.36 -31.50 -30.63
N ASN A 292 0.80 -32.01 -31.73
CA ASN A 292 -0.66 -32.20 -31.85
C ASN A 292 -1.24 -33.20 -30.82
N TYR A 293 -0.39 -33.93 -30.10
CA TYR A 293 -0.72 -34.64 -28.88
C TYR A 293 -0.45 -33.79 -27.62
N LEU A 294 0.70 -33.13 -27.51
CA LEU A 294 1.04 -32.29 -26.34
C LEU A 294 0.10 -31.09 -26.12
N VAL A 295 -0.45 -30.47 -27.17
CA VAL A 295 -1.44 -29.37 -27.10
C VAL A 295 -2.79 -29.83 -26.52
N LYS A 296 -3.02 -31.15 -26.38
CA LYS A 296 -4.19 -31.70 -25.68
C LYS A 296 -3.94 -31.92 -24.19
N LEU A 297 -2.68 -31.83 -23.74
CA LEU A 297 -2.29 -32.03 -22.35
C LEU A 297 -2.50 -30.74 -21.55
N ARG A 298 -3.23 -30.86 -20.44
CA ARG A 298 -3.56 -29.75 -19.53
C ARG A 298 -3.47 -30.23 -18.09
N HIS A 299 -2.60 -29.59 -17.33
CA HIS A 299 -2.38 -29.85 -15.92
C HIS A 299 -2.00 -28.56 -15.20
N GLN A 300 -2.44 -28.35 -13.95
CA GLN A 300 -2.20 -27.11 -13.22
C GLN A 300 -0.70 -26.79 -13.07
N ASN A 301 0.14 -27.82 -12.98
CA ASN A 301 1.59 -27.72 -12.82
C ASN A 301 2.39 -27.84 -14.14
N LEU A 302 1.73 -27.77 -15.31
CA LEU A 302 2.41 -27.74 -16.62
C LEU A 302 2.20 -26.39 -17.31
N VAL A 303 3.21 -25.97 -18.08
CA VAL A 303 3.11 -24.87 -19.05
C VAL A 303 2.45 -25.41 -20.31
N HIS A 304 1.25 -24.95 -20.63
CA HIS A 304 0.49 -25.43 -21.77
C HIS A 304 1.13 -25.00 -23.11
N TYR A 305 1.50 -25.98 -23.96
CA TYR A 305 1.78 -25.73 -25.37
C TYR A 305 0.49 -25.36 -26.10
N VAL A 306 0.55 -24.36 -26.97
CA VAL A 306 -0.62 -23.75 -27.63
C VAL A 306 -0.61 -24.00 -29.14
N ASN A 307 0.53 -23.75 -29.81
CA ASN A 307 0.63 -23.90 -31.26
C ASN A 307 2.08 -24.00 -31.75
N ILE A 308 2.27 -24.20 -33.07
CA ILE A 308 3.58 -24.16 -33.74
C ILE A 308 3.46 -23.50 -35.11
N ARG A 309 4.56 -22.89 -35.53
CA ARG A 309 4.78 -22.41 -36.89
C ARG A 309 6.16 -22.83 -37.34
N ASN A 310 6.23 -23.55 -38.45
CA ASN A 310 7.46 -23.72 -39.22
C ASN A 310 7.60 -22.56 -40.22
N ASN A 311 8.84 -22.20 -40.53
CA ASN A 311 9.15 -21.34 -41.66
C ASN A 311 10.45 -21.84 -42.32
N LEU A 312 10.45 -21.99 -43.64
CA LEU A 312 11.66 -22.21 -44.40
C LEU A 312 12.13 -20.85 -44.91
N SER A 313 13.33 -20.42 -44.54
CA SER A 313 13.95 -19.25 -45.15
C SER A 313 14.55 -19.63 -46.50
N ASP A 314 14.50 -18.71 -47.47
CA ASP A 314 15.18 -18.89 -48.76
C ASP A 314 16.69 -19.12 -48.58
N GLU A 315 17.25 -18.62 -47.48
CA GLU A 315 18.59 -18.95 -46.99
C GLU A 315 18.58 -20.15 -46.03
N LYS A 316 18.90 -21.35 -46.56
CA LYS A 316 19.56 -22.53 -45.93
C LYS A 316 19.33 -22.81 -44.43
N ALA A 317 18.14 -22.58 -43.90
CA ALA A 317 17.78 -22.86 -42.53
C ALA A 317 16.28 -23.15 -42.41
N ILE A 318 15.90 -23.85 -41.34
CA ILE A 318 14.51 -24.08 -40.98
C ILE A 318 14.29 -23.51 -39.59
N THR A 319 13.37 -22.56 -39.48
CA THR A 319 12.99 -21.92 -38.22
C THR A 319 11.69 -22.56 -37.70
N ILE A 320 11.69 -22.96 -36.43
CA ILE A 320 10.55 -23.57 -35.76
C ILE A 320 10.18 -22.70 -34.55
N GLN A 321 8.98 -22.10 -34.59
CA GLN A 321 8.44 -21.23 -33.55
C GLN A 321 7.35 -21.99 -32.78
N ILE A 322 7.61 -22.32 -31.52
CA ILE A 322 6.64 -22.99 -30.63
C ILE A 322 5.99 -21.93 -29.74
N LEU A 323 4.66 -21.85 -29.79
CA LEU A 323 3.84 -20.95 -28.97
C LEU A 323 3.36 -21.69 -27.72
N HIS A 324 3.59 -21.12 -26.55
CA HIS A 324 3.13 -21.64 -25.26
C HIS A 324 2.58 -20.53 -24.37
N GLU A 325 1.80 -20.88 -23.34
CA GLU A 325 1.24 -19.92 -22.39
C GLU A 325 2.32 -19.04 -21.74
N PHE A 326 1.97 -17.79 -21.42
CA PHE A 326 2.83 -16.92 -20.63
C PHE A 326 2.72 -17.26 -19.13
N VAL A 327 3.86 -17.49 -18.48
CA VAL A 327 3.92 -17.82 -17.05
C VAL A 327 4.15 -16.55 -16.24
N TYR A 328 3.17 -16.17 -15.41
CA TYR A 328 3.24 -15.02 -14.51
C TYR A 328 4.08 -15.36 -13.26
N GLY A 329 5.39 -15.52 -13.45
CA GLY A 329 6.34 -15.94 -12.43
C GLY A 329 7.80 -15.85 -12.90
N LEU A 330 8.72 -16.33 -12.07
CA LEU A 330 10.15 -16.47 -12.38
C LEU A 330 10.55 -17.95 -12.42
N ASN A 331 11.60 -18.28 -13.16
CA ASN A 331 12.19 -19.63 -13.12
C ASN A 331 13.14 -19.78 -11.91
N CYS A 332 13.36 -21.02 -11.47
CA CYS A 332 14.16 -21.30 -10.27
C CYS A 332 15.66 -21.02 -10.44
N THR A 333 16.20 -20.98 -11.67
CA THR A 333 17.59 -20.56 -11.91
C THR A 333 17.78 -19.10 -11.57
N ASP A 334 16.95 -18.22 -12.15
CA ASP A 334 17.07 -16.77 -11.94
C ASP A 334 16.71 -16.34 -10.51
N LEU A 335 15.77 -17.04 -9.87
CA LEU A 335 15.30 -16.71 -8.52
C LEU A 335 16.24 -17.18 -7.40
N PHE A 336 17.01 -18.26 -7.60
CA PHE A 336 17.82 -18.87 -6.55
C PHE A 336 19.29 -19.10 -6.93
N LEU A 337 19.58 -19.64 -8.12
CA LEU A 337 20.92 -20.07 -8.48
C LEU A 337 21.83 -18.92 -8.92
N THR A 338 21.29 -17.90 -9.58
CA THR A 338 22.05 -16.71 -10.00
C THR A 338 22.62 -15.93 -8.80
N GLU A 339 21.83 -15.79 -7.73
CA GLU A 339 22.22 -15.09 -6.49
C GLU A 339 22.87 -16.04 -5.44
N ASN A 340 23.09 -17.32 -5.78
CA ASN A 340 23.65 -18.36 -4.91
C ASN A 340 22.85 -18.58 -3.60
N ILE A 341 21.52 -18.56 -3.67
CA ILE A 341 20.59 -18.69 -2.54
C ILE A 341 20.13 -20.15 -2.40
N PRO A 342 20.46 -20.86 -1.31
CA PRO A 342 19.91 -22.19 -1.03
C PRO A 342 18.45 -22.12 -0.56
N ILE A 343 17.61 -23.04 -1.04
CA ILE A 343 16.21 -23.16 -0.63
C ILE A 343 16.09 -23.98 0.67
N ASP A 344 15.13 -23.62 1.53
CA ASP A 344 14.76 -24.41 2.70
C ASP A 344 13.99 -25.70 2.34
N VAL A 345 13.79 -26.56 3.35
CA VAL A 345 13.21 -27.90 3.14
C VAL A 345 11.72 -27.84 2.81
N ASP A 346 10.99 -26.84 3.30
CA ASP A 346 9.54 -26.72 3.11
C ASP A 346 9.18 -26.18 1.72
N LEU A 347 9.89 -25.15 1.25
CA LEU A 347 9.75 -24.66 -0.13
C LEU A 347 10.30 -25.70 -1.13
N LEU A 348 11.33 -26.49 -0.77
CA LEU A 348 11.71 -27.65 -1.57
C LEU A 348 10.59 -28.71 -1.62
N ARG A 349 9.93 -29.03 -0.49
CA ARG A 349 8.79 -29.98 -0.45
C ARG A 349 7.64 -29.51 -1.35
N HIS A 350 7.37 -28.21 -1.38
CA HIS A 350 6.37 -27.58 -2.26
C HIS A 350 6.75 -27.66 -3.74
N ILE A 351 7.98 -27.27 -4.11
CA ILE A 351 8.49 -27.36 -5.48
C ILE A 351 8.52 -28.83 -5.94
N ALA A 352 9.02 -29.74 -5.11
CA ALA A 352 9.05 -31.17 -5.38
C ALA A 352 7.65 -31.74 -5.67
N THR A 353 6.66 -31.39 -4.84
CA THR A 353 5.26 -31.81 -5.03
C THR A 353 4.70 -31.31 -6.36
N GLY A 354 4.87 -30.02 -6.68
CA GLY A 354 4.40 -29.45 -7.95
C GLY A 354 5.04 -30.08 -9.18
N VAL A 355 6.37 -30.25 -9.16
CA VAL A 355 7.13 -30.87 -10.27
C VAL A 355 6.78 -32.35 -10.43
N LEU A 356 6.74 -33.13 -9.34
CA LEU A 356 6.40 -34.55 -9.42
C LEU A 356 4.95 -34.79 -9.82
N SER A 357 4.02 -33.91 -9.45
CA SER A 357 2.63 -33.94 -9.95
C SER A 357 2.57 -33.74 -11.46
N ALA A 358 3.35 -32.78 -12.00
CA ALA A 358 3.50 -32.59 -13.43
C ALA A 358 4.13 -33.81 -14.14
N LEU A 359 5.17 -34.41 -13.56
CA LEU A 359 5.84 -35.60 -14.12
C LEU A 359 4.95 -36.85 -14.10
N ASP A 360 4.22 -37.11 -13.01
CA ASP A 360 3.27 -38.23 -12.96
C ASP A 360 2.17 -38.08 -14.02
N TYR A 361 1.64 -36.86 -14.22
CA TYR A 361 0.70 -36.59 -15.30
C TYR A 361 1.30 -36.84 -16.69
N LEU A 362 2.53 -36.36 -16.99
CA LEU A 362 3.21 -36.65 -18.26
C LEU A 362 3.44 -38.17 -18.43
N HIS A 363 3.95 -38.85 -17.40
CA HIS A 363 4.28 -40.26 -17.40
C HIS A 363 3.06 -41.16 -17.60
N ARG A 364 1.89 -40.80 -17.03
CA ARG A 364 0.60 -41.46 -17.29
C ARG A 364 0.14 -41.28 -18.74
N ASN A 365 0.34 -40.10 -19.32
CA ASN A 365 0.06 -39.81 -20.73
C ASN A 365 1.16 -40.31 -21.70
N ASN A 366 2.09 -41.16 -21.22
CA ASN A 366 3.24 -41.70 -21.97
C ASN A 366 4.21 -40.67 -22.56
N VAL A 367 4.21 -39.44 -22.04
CA VAL A 367 5.22 -38.43 -22.34
C VAL A 367 6.38 -38.55 -21.35
N VAL A 368 7.59 -38.23 -21.82
CA VAL A 368 8.83 -38.11 -21.02
C VAL A 368 9.31 -36.67 -21.17
N HIS A 369 9.76 -36.03 -20.09
CA HIS A 369 10.24 -34.64 -20.12
C HIS A 369 11.61 -34.55 -20.83
N LYS A 370 12.43 -35.60 -20.73
CA LYS A 370 13.76 -35.80 -21.37
C LYS A 370 14.86 -34.94 -20.72
N GLU A 371 14.59 -33.68 -20.42
CA GLU A 371 15.54 -32.75 -19.82
C GLU A 371 14.86 -31.81 -18.81
N ILE A 372 14.95 -32.14 -17.52
CA ILE A 372 14.47 -31.28 -16.42
C ILE A 372 15.63 -30.42 -15.92
N THR A 373 15.40 -29.12 -15.80
CA THR A 373 16.39 -28.15 -15.31
C THR A 373 15.72 -27.14 -14.38
N ASN A 374 16.52 -26.38 -13.63
CA ASN A 374 15.99 -25.28 -12.81
C ASN A 374 15.49 -24.09 -13.65
N SER A 375 15.78 -24.04 -14.96
CA SER A 375 15.18 -23.09 -15.91
C SER A 375 13.86 -23.57 -16.51
N SER A 376 13.54 -24.88 -16.48
CA SER A 376 12.23 -25.40 -16.89
C SER A 376 11.17 -25.37 -15.79
N ILE A 377 11.56 -25.08 -14.54
CA ILE A 377 10.68 -24.98 -13.36
C ILE A 377 10.43 -23.50 -13.04
N TYR A 378 9.15 -23.12 -12.94
CA TYR A 378 8.67 -21.77 -12.68
C TYR A 378 7.84 -21.70 -11.40
N ILE A 379 7.97 -20.60 -10.65
CA ILE A 379 7.12 -20.27 -9.49
C ILE A 379 6.30 -19.04 -9.85
N CYS A 380 4.97 -19.20 -9.89
CA CYS A 380 4.02 -18.13 -10.20
C CYS A 380 3.78 -17.23 -8.98
N ASN A 381 3.30 -16.00 -9.19
CA ASN A 381 3.04 -15.03 -8.13
C ASN A 381 2.05 -15.51 -7.03
N GLY A 382 1.21 -16.50 -7.33
CA GLY A 382 0.31 -17.16 -6.36
C GLY A 382 0.90 -18.44 -5.72
N GLY A 383 2.22 -18.64 -5.75
CA GLY A 383 2.91 -19.82 -5.23
C GLY A 383 2.79 -21.09 -6.09
N LEU A 384 1.95 -21.10 -7.13
CA LEU A 384 1.78 -22.26 -8.01
C LEU A 384 3.05 -22.55 -8.82
N VAL A 385 3.54 -23.78 -8.73
CA VAL A 385 4.72 -24.27 -9.45
C VAL A 385 4.30 -24.84 -10.80
N LYS A 386 4.96 -24.42 -11.90
CA LYS A 386 4.73 -24.94 -13.25
C LYS A 386 6.02 -25.45 -13.90
N VAL A 387 5.90 -26.48 -14.73
CA VAL A 387 7.01 -27.09 -15.48
C VAL A 387 6.79 -26.94 -16.98
N GLY A 388 7.77 -26.38 -17.69
CA GLY A 388 7.74 -26.14 -19.14
C GLY A 388 8.79 -26.95 -19.91
N ASN A 389 8.92 -26.66 -21.20
CA ASN A 389 9.98 -27.18 -22.08
C ASN A 389 10.06 -28.73 -22.12
N TYR A 390 8.92 -29.42 -21.99
CA TYR A 390 8.87 -30.87 -21.91
C TYR A 390 8.79 -31.55 -23.29
N SER A 391 9.60 -32.61 -23.46
CA SER A 391 9.66 -33.46 -24.66
C SER A 391 10.19 -32.82 -25.94
N LEU A 392 9.69 -31.66 -26.38
CA LEU A 392 10.03 -31.11 -27.70
C LEU A 392 11.36 -30.37 -27.72
N ASP A 393 11.61 -29.52 -26.72
CA ASP A 393 12.82 -28.72 -26.61
C ASP A 393 14.08 -29.59 -26.67
N LYS A 394 14.13 -30.69 -25.89
CA LYS A 394 15.25 -31.63 -25.97
C LYS A 394 15.32 -32.36 -27.32
N ARG A 395 14.18 -32.71 -27.93
CA ARG A 395 14.16 -33.35 -29.25
C ARG A 395 14.74 -32.43 -30.34
N LEU A 396 14.58 -31.11 -30.21
CA LEU A 396 15.16 -30.11 -31.12
C LEU A 396 16.66 -29.91 -30.84
N SER A 397 17.07 -29.82 -29.57
CA SER A 397 18.49 -29.81 -29.13
C SER A 397 19.27 -31.02 -29.66
N ASP A 398 18.72 -32.24 -29.56
CA ASP A 398 19.33 -33.48 -30.06
C ASP A 398 19.50 -33.45 -31.61
N ILE A 399 18.52 -32.91 -32.33
CA ILE A 399 18.57 -32.77 -33.81
C ILE A 399 19.63 -31.75 -34.24
N ILE A 400 19.69 -30.59 -33.57
CA ILE A 400 20.65 -29.52 -33.89
C ILE A 400 22.09 -29.95 -33.55
N SER A 401 22.28 -30.67 -32.45
CA SER A 401 23.59 -31.18 -32.01
C SER A 401 24.06 -32.44 -32.75
N GLN A 402 23.23 -33.01 -33.64
CA GLN A 402 23.46 -34.28 -34.35
C GLN A 402 23.75 -35.48 -33.42
N THR A 403 23.39 -35.39 -32.14
CA THR A 403 23.63 -36.47 -31.18
C THR A 403 22.65 -37.62 -31.38
N HIS A 404 23.14 -38.86 -31.24
CA HIS A 404 22.26 -40.02 -31.22
C HIS A 404 21.36 -39.96 -29.98
N CYS A 405 20.04 -39.86 -30.18
CA CYS A 405 19.06 -39.76 -29.11
C CYS A 405 19.30 -40.80 -28.03
N SER A 406 19.65 -40.35 -26.82
CA SER A 406 19.87 -41.25 -25.69
C SER A 406 18.55 -41.92 -25.25
N ASN A 407 18.62 -43.02 -24.51
CA ASN A 407 17.43 -43.72 -24.01
C ASN A 407 16.74 -42.92 -22.89
N TYR A 408 15.93 -41.92 -23.27
CA TYR A 408 15.12 -41.12 -22.36
C TYR A 408 13.95 -41.94 -21.77
N GLY A 409 14.24 -42.76 -20.76
CA GLY A 409 13.21 -43.45 -19.96
C GLY A 409 12.49 -42.52 -19.00
N LYS A 410 11.26 -42.88 -18.58
CA LYS A 410 10.49 -42.15 -17.54
C LYS A 410 11.26 -42.01 -16.21
N LYS A 411 12.19 -42.94 -15.93
CA LYS A 411 13.07 -42.90 -14.75
C LYS A 411 14.29 -41.99 -14.94
N SER A 412 14.62 -41.56 -16.16
CA SER A 412 15.65 -40.56 -16.44
C SER A 412 15.20 -39.17 -15.98
N ASP A 413 13.93 -38.83 -16.24
CA ASP A 413 13.28 -37.64 -15.67
C ASP A 413 13.43 -37.57 -14.15
N ILE A 414 13.22 -38.70 -13.45
CA ILE A 414 13.32 -38.77 -11.98
C ILE A 414 14.75 -38.52 -11.48
N TYR A 415 15.76 -38.97 -12.23
CA TYR A 415 17.16 -38.67 -11.91
C TYR A 415 17.45 -37.17 -12.10
N LYS A 416 17.08 -36.59 -13.25
CA LYS A 416 17.26 -35.15 -13.54
C LYS A 416 16.49 -34.26 -12.55
N PHE A 417 15.30 -34.67 -12.14
CA PHE A 417 14.57 -34.05 -11.03
C PHE A 417 15.38 -34.06 -9.72
N GLY A 418 15.98 -35.18 -9.34
CA GLY A 418 16.86 -35.28 -8.17
C GLY A 418 18.07 -34.32 -8.25
N VAL A 419 18.69 -34.18 -9.43
CA VAL A 419 19.80 -33.24 -9.67
C VAL A 419 19.33 -31.78 -9.54
N ALA A 420 18.14 -31.45 -10.07
CA ALA A 420 17.52 -30.14 -9.93
C ALA A 420 17.27 -29.79 -8.45
N MET A 421 16.60 -30.68 -7.70
CA MET A 421 16.32 -30.47 -6.27
C MET A 421 17.61 -30.35 -5.42
N LEU A 422 18.64 -31.14 -5.72
CA LEU A 422 19.94 -31.04 -5.03
C LEU A 422 20.66 -29.72 -5.33
N SER A 423 20.50 -29.17 -6.55
CA SER A 423 21.04 -27.85 -6.91
C SER A 423 20.36 -26.74 -6.12
N LEU A 424 19.03 -26.77 -6.02
CA LEU A 424 18.24 -25.79 -5.25
C LEU A 424 18.57 -25.83 -3.74
N LEU A 425 18.75 -27.02 -3.16
CA LEU A 425 19.20 -27.19 -1.78
C LEU A 425 20.58 -26.60 -1.50
N LYS A 426 21.51 -26.65 -2.46
CA LYS A 426 22.85 -26.07 -2.31
C LYS A 426 22.94 -24.61 -2.74
N GLY A 427 21.91 -24.08 -3.41
CA GLY A 427 21.93 -22.75 -4.03
C GLY A 427 22.88 -22.63 -5.22
N VAL A 428 23.39 -23.75 -5.75
CA VAL A 428 24.44 -23.78 -6.80
C VAL A 428 24.05 -24.81 -7.85
N ARG A 429 24.29 -24.49 -9.13
CA ARG A 429 24.06 -25.41 -10.26
C ARG A 429 24.95 -26.65 -10.13
N ILE A 430 24.36 -27.83 -10.24
CA ILE A 430 25.04 -29.13 -10.25
C ILE A 430 24.65 -29.83 -11.56
N ASP A 431 25.61 -30.08 -12.44
CA ASP A 431 25.36 -30.80 -13.70
C ASP A 431 25.64 -32.32 -13.59
N GLU A 432 26.57 -32.72 -12.71
CA GLU A 432 26.89 -34.11 -12.34
C GLU A 432 27.00 -34.26 -10.82
N VAL A 433 26.55 -35.40 -10.26
CA VAL A 433 26.40 -35.58 -8.81
C VAL A 433 27.53 -36.42 -8.19
N PRO A 434 28.49 -35.82 -7.46
CA PRO A 434 29.18 -36.54 -6.40
C PRO A 434 28.19 -36.84 -5.26
N GLN A 435 28.35 -38.01 -4.62
CA GLN A 435 27.38 -38.65 -3.69
C GLN A 435 26.58 -37.70 -2.80
N VAL A 436 25.28 -37.99 -2.62
CA VAL A 436 24.37 -37.25 -1.75
C VAL A 436 24.99 -37.10 -0.35
N PRO A 437 25.21 -35.86 0.14
CA PRO A 437 25.80 -35.63 1.45
C PRO A 437 25.01 -36.30 2.59
N GLN A 438 25.70 -37.08 3.42
CA GLN A 438 25.16 -37.74 4.62
C GLN A 438 24.80 -36.74 5.75
N THR A 439 24.91 -35.43 5.49
CA THR A 439 24.61 -34.34 6.43
C THR A 439 23.15 -33.89 6.40
N PHE A 440 22.32 -34.43 5.51
CA PHE A 440 20.89 -34.13 5.44
C PHE A 440 20.07 -34.96 6.44
N SER A 441 18.85 -34.51 6.77
CA SER A 441 17.91 -35.28 7.58
C SER A 441 17.53 -36.61 6.90
N GLY A 442 17.22 -37.64 7.70
CA GLY A 442 17.06 -39.01 7.20
C GLY A 442 16.05 -39.16 6.05
N GLU A 443 14.90 -38.50 6.15
CA GLU A 443 13.86 -38.59 5.11
C GLU A 443 14.20 -37.81 3.83
N LEU A 444 14.86 -36.65 3.95
CA LEU A 444 15.34 -35.88 2.80
C LEU A 444 16.49 -36.62 2.10
N TYR A 445 17.39 -37.23 2.89
CA TYR A 445 18.45 -38.09 2.37
C TYR A 445 17.87 -39.27 1.59
N ASP A 446 16.90 -40.00 2.16
CA ASP A 446 16.31 -41.15 1.46
C ASP A 446 15.54 -40.71 0.22
N PHE A 447 14.77 -39.61 0.28
CA PHE A 447 14.04 -39.06 -0.86
C PHE A 447 14.98 -38.74 -2.04
N LEU A 448 16.07 -38.02 -1.78
CA LEU A 448 17.07 -37.69 -2.80
C LEU A 448 17.80 -38.95 -3.29
N TYR A 449 18.08 -39.91 -2.41
CA TYR A 449 18.68 -41.20 -2.77
C TYR A 449 17.76 -42.04 -3.69
N LYS A 450 16.45 -42.11 -3.41
CA LYS A 450 15.45 -42.75 -4.30
C LYS A 450 15.34 -42.09 -5.68
N CYS A 451 15.70 -40.82 -5.79
CA CYS A 451 15.78 -40.10 -7.08
C CYS A 451 17.11 -40.36 -7.81
N LEU A 452 18.22 -40.30 -7.09
CA LEU A 452 19.59 -40.24 -7.64
C LEU A 452 20.32 -41.59 -7.72
N ILE A 453 19.69 -42.70 -7.31
CA ILE A 453 20.25 -44.04 -7.47
C ILE A 453 20.45 -44.41 -8.96
N ASP A 454 21.62 -44.96 -9.30
CA ASP A 454 22.02 -45.22 -10.69
C ASP A 454 21.21 -46.37 -11.35
N ASP A 455 20.82 -47.40 -10.58
CA ASP A 455 19.97 -48.48 -11.08
C ASP A 455 18.53 -47.99 -11.35
N GLU A 456 18.18 -47.92 -12.63
CA GLU A 456 16.86 -47.50 -13.11
C GLU A 456 15.70 -48.34 -12.55
N LYS A 457 15.94 -49.61 -12.20
CA LYS A 457 14.94 -50.50 -11.60
C LYS A 457 14.65 -50.16 -10.15
N MET A 458 15.67 -49.69 -9.42
CA MET A 458 15.59 -49.36 -7.99
C MET A 458 15.15 -47.91 -7.75
N ARG A 459 15.40 -47.01 -8.71
CA ARG A 459 14.91 -45.63 -8.71
C ARG A 459 13.39 -45.58 -8.64
N TYR A 460 12.79 -44.63 -7.93
CA TYR A 460 11.33 -44.55 -7.78
C TYR A 460 10.65 -43.95 -9.03
N THR A 461 9.33 -44.09 -9.16
CA THR A 461 8.50 -43.34 -10.12
C THR A 461 8.03 -42.01 -9.53
N ALA A 462 7.54 -41.08 -10.36
CA ALA A 462 6.92 -39.84 -9.88
C ALA A 462 5.81 -40.10 -8.85
N LEU A 463 4.91 -41.05 -9.14
CA LEU A 463 3.85 -41.46 -8.21
C LEU A 463 4.38 -42.08 -6.90
N GLN A 464 5.46 -42.86 -6.94
CA GLN A 464 6.08 -43.40 -5.72
C GLN A 464 6.76 -42.29 -4.89
N LEU A 465 7.34 -41.27 -5.52
CA LEU A 465 7.93 -40.13 -4.82
C LEU A 465 6.88 -39.18 -4.23
N LEU A 466 5.77 -38.92 -4.93
CA LEU A 466 4.57 -38.28 -4.36
C LEU A 466 3.99 -39.03 -3.17
N ASN A 467 4.30 -40.31 -3.02
CA ASN A 467 3.89 -41.15 -1.90
C ASN A 467 4.98 -41.35 -0.83
N HIS A 468 6.13 -40.70 -0.95
CA HIS A 468 7.26 -40.80 -0.04
C HIS A 468 7.02 -40.03 1.28
N PRO A 469 7.47 -40.52 2.46
CA PRO A 469 7.33 -39.84 3.75
C PRO A 469 7.70 -38.35 3.72
N PHE A 470 8.87 -38.00 3.17
CA PHE A 470 9.30 -36.62 2.95
C PHE A 470 8.26 -35.67 2.31
N LEU A 471 7.40 -36.14 1.39
CA LEU A 471 6.31 -35.34 0.79
C LEU A 471 4.94 -35.57 1.45
N LYS A 472 4.83 -36.56 2.34
CA LYS A 472 3.63 -36.93 3.11
C LYS A 472 3.64 -36.46 4.57
N GLU A 473 4.75 -35.94 5.09
CA GLU A 473 4.71 -35.09 6.28
C GLU A 473 3.65 -33.98 6.05
N PRO A 474 2.64 -33.87 6.93
CA PRO A 474 1.32 -33.47 6.47
C PRO A 474 1.18 -31.97 6.17
N LEU A 475 0.98 -31.67 4.88
CA LEU A 475 0.13 -30.56 4.43
C LEU A 475 -1.36 -31.01 4.44
N GLU A 476 -1.83 -31.59 5.56
CA GLU A 476 -3.20 -32.13 5.65
C GLU A 476 -4.18 -31.16 6.32
N LYS A 477 -5.00 -30.51 5.48
CA LYS A 477 -6.44 -30.47 5.71
C LYS A 477 -7.06 -31.46 4.71
N TYR A 478 -7.76 -32.50 5.18
CA TYR A 478 -9.17 -32.79 4.81
C TYR A 478 -9.64 -34.21 5.18
N SER A 479 -10.85 -34.28 5.77
CA SER A 479 -11.83 -35.37 5.65
C SER A 479 -11.46 -36.79 6.16
N PRO A 480 -11.78 -37.13 7.43
CA PRO A 480 -11.79 -38.52 7.89
C PRO A 480 -13.05 -39.26 7.37
N GLN A 481 -12.86 -40.46 6.81
CA GLN A 481 -13.93 -41.45 6.68
C GLN A 481 -14.08 -42.20 8.01
N TYR A 482 -15.28 -42.24 8.56
CA TYR A 482 -15.56 -42.99 9.79
C TYR A 482 -15.54 -44.50 9.52
N ASN A 483 -14.62 -45.22 10.17
CA ASN A 483 -14.87 -46.60 10.55
C ASN A 483 -15.59 -46.61 11.91
N ILE A 484 -16.61 -47.45 12.02
CA ILE A 484 -17.40 -47.60 13.23
C ILE A 484 -16.68 -48.59 14.15
N ASP A 485 -16.40 -48.16 15.38
CA ASP A 485 -16.17 -49.08 16.49
C ASP A 485 -17.01 -48.62 17.69
N ASN A 486 -17.75 -49.55 18.29
CA ASN A 486 -18.84 -49.21 19.21
C ASN A 486 -18.35 -49.02 20.64
N ASN A 487 -18.76 -47.93 21.29
CA ASN A 487 -18.79 -47.83 22.75
C ASN A 487 -19.98 -46.96 23.18
N GLU A 488 -21.07 -47.61 23.59
CA GLU A 488 -22.22 -46.98 24.23
C GLU A 488 -21.90 -46.71 25.71
N ASP A 489 -21.53 -45.48 26.09
CA ASP A 489 -21.73 -44.95 27.46
C ASP A 489 -21.32 -43.47 27.59
N ARG A 490 -22.28 -42.52 27.51
CA ARG A 490 -22.29 -41.16 28.10
C ARG A 490 -23.48 -40.31 27.63
N ASP A 491 -24.69 -40.69 28.04
CA ASP A 491 -25.91 -39.92 27.74
C ASP A 491 -26.77 -39.65 29.00
N LYS A 492 -26.28 -38.77 29.89
CA LYS A 492 -26.93 -38.40 31.17
C LYS A 492 -26.63 -36.96 31.66
N SER A 493 -26.45 -35.98 30.78
CA SER A 493 -26.22 -34.58 31.21
C SER A 493 -26.86 -33.47 30.36
N LEU A 494 -27.55 -33.80 29.26
CA LEU A 494 -28.09 -32.78 28.34
C LEU A 494 -29.41 -32.14 28.81
N ASP A 495 -30.17 -32.82 29.66
CA ASP A 495 -31.48 -32.33 30.16
C ASP A 495 -31.38 -31.10 31.08
N GLN A 496 -30.21 -30.85 31.68
CA GLN A 496 -30.06 -29.85 32.74
C GLN A 496 -29.66 -28.46 32.22
N GLU A 497 -28.87 -28.38 31.15
CA GLU A 497 -28.56 -27.10 30.46
C GLU A 497 -29.77 -26.59 29.64
N ALA A 498 -30.61 -27.50 29.15
CA ALA A 498 -31.85 -27.17 28.44
C ALA A 498 -32.91 -26.43 29.31
N ALA A 499 -32.74 -26.42 30.64
CA ALA A 499 -33.62 -25.73 31.57
C ALA A 499 -33.32 -24.22 31.67
N GLU A 500 -32.05 -23.82 31.78
CA GLU A 500 -31.67 -22.39 31.87
C GLU A 500 -31.93 -21.65 30.54
N LEU A 501 -31.70 -22.31 29.41
CA LEU A 501 -31.96 -21.74 28.07
C LEU A 501 -33.44 -21.40 27.82
N LYS A 502 -34.39 -22.02 28.53
CA LYS A 502 -35.81 -21.66 28.44
C LYS A 502 -36.15 -20.34 29.14
N LEU A 503 -35.38 -19.92 30.16
CA LEU A 503 -35.70 -18.71 30.93
C LEU A 503 -35.45 -17.42 30.12
N LEU A 504 -34.61 -17.48 29.10
CA LEU A 504 -34.33 -16.35 28.18
C LEU A 504 -35.39 -16.18 27.07
N SER A 505 -36.38 -17.07 26.97
CA SER A 505 -37.39 -17.05 25.90
C SER A 505 -38.54 -16.05 26.09
N GLN A 506 -38.55 -15.30 27.20
CA GLN A 506 -39.62 -14.36 27.56
C GLN A 506 -39.11 -12.90 27.58
N SER A 507 -39.02 -12.30 26.39
CA SER A 507 -39.03 -10.84 26.23
C SER A 507 -39.87 -10.48 25.00
N ASN A 508 -40.82 -9.55 25.15
CA ASN A 508 -41.83 -9.25 24.14
C ASN A 508 -41.28 -8.30 23.05
N SER A 509 -40.42 -8.79 22.17
CA SER A 509 -40.08 -8.09 20.92
C SER A 509 -41.12 -8.35 19.83
N ARG A 510 -41.57 -7.30 19.14
CA ARG A 510 -42.46 -7.42 17.96
C ARG A 510 -41.68 -7.88 16.72
N GLY A 511 -41.25 -9.14 16.72
CA GLY A 511 -40.54 -9.78 15.62
C GLY A 511 -39.53 -10.82 16.13
N PRO A 512 -39.22 -11.86 15.33
CA PRO A 512 -38.19 -12.85 15.66
C PRO A 512 -36.79 -12.21 15.54
N SER A 513 -36.03 -12.23 16.64
CA SER A 513 -34.61 -11.83 16.64
C SER A 513 -33.81 -12.59 15.59
N ARG A 514 -32.89 -11.90 14.90
CA ARG A 514 -32.07 -12.47 13.82
C ARG A 514 -31.12 -13.55 14.34
N VAL A 515 -30.62 -13.38 15.57
CA VAL A 515 -29.86 -14.43 16.27
C VAL A 515 -30.67 -15.72 16.37
N HIS A 516 -31.95 -15.62 16.74
CA HIS A 516 -32.83 -16.77 16.95
C HIS A 516 -33.37 -17.38 15.65
N SER A 517 -33.50 -16.60 14.56
CA SER A 517 -33.91 -17.11 13.25
C SER A 517 -32.77 -17.83 12.53
N GLU A 518 -31.60 -17.21 12.36
CA GLU A 518 -30.48 -17.72 11.55
C GLU A 518 -29.55 -18.70 12.31
N PHE A 519 -29.48 -18.63 13.64
CA PHE A 519 -28.47 -19.35 14.42
C PHE A 519 -29.07 -20.25 15.51
N GLU A 520 -28.37 -21.35 15.80
CA GLU A 520 -28.53 -22.22 16.94
C GLU A 520 -27.46 -21.84 17.97
N VAL A 521 -27.85 -21.37 19.15
CA VAL A 521 -26.90 -21.00 20.21
C VAL A 521 -26.48 -22.27 20.95
N LEU A 522 -25.17 -22.57 20.94
CA LEU A 522 -24.64 -23.80 21.54
C LEU A 522 -24.23 -23.59 23.01
N HIS A 523 -23.40 -22.59 23.29
CA HIS A 523 -23.01 -22.21 24.66
C HIS A 523 -22.37 -20.82 24.72
N CYS A 524 -22.31 -20.23 25.92
CA CYS A 524 -21.52 -19.04 26.20
C CYS A 524 -20.03 -19.40 26.24
N VAL A 525 -19.20 -18.73 25.43
CA VAL A 525 -17.73 -18.88 25.40
C VAL A 525 -17.08 -18.01 26.47
N GLY A 526 -17.66 -16.84 26.77
CA GLY A 526 -17.17 -15.98 27.84
C GLY A 526 -17.98 -14.69 28.01
N LYS A 527 -17.92 -14.13 29.22
CA LYS A 527 -18.47 -12.80 29.55
C LYS A 527 -17.32 -11.89 29.97
N GLY A 528 -17.29 -10.66 29.48
CA GLY A 528 -16.23 -9.70 29.78
C GLY A 528 -16.70 -8.25 29.76
N ALA A 529 -15.80 -7.31 30.05
CA ALA A 529 -16.09 -5.88 30.17
C ALA A 529 -16.63 -5.20 28.89
N TYR A 530 -16.62 -5.91 27.76
CA TYR A 530 -17.13 -5.44 26.46
C TYR A 530 -18.35 -6.24 25.96
N GLY A 531 -18.97 -7.06 26.82
CA GLY A 531 -20.14 -7.88 26.50
C GLY A 531 -19.90 -9.39 26.57
N GLU A 532 -20.76 -10.14 25.90
CA GLU A 532 -20.82 -11.61 25.96
C GLU A 532 -20.50 -12.23 24.60
N VAL A 533 -19.82 -13.38 24.60
CA VAL A 533 -19.48 -14.14 23.38
C VAL A 533 -20.13 -15.52 23.44
N PHE A 534 -20.87 -15.88 22.39
CA PHE A 534 -21.56 -17.16 22.25
C PHE A 534 -20.95 -17.98 21.10
N LYS A 535 -20.75 -19.29 21.32
CA LYS A 535 -20.56 -20.24 20.22
C LYS A 535 -21.94 -20.53 19.64
N VAL A 536 -22.11 -20.30 18.36
CA VAL A 536 -23.35 -20.57 17.64
C VAL A 536 -23.07 -21.44 16.42
N ARG A 537 -24.06 -22.20 15.97
CA ARG A 537 -24.07 -22.84 14.65
C ARG A 537 -25.01 -22.06 13.74
N ASN A 538 -24.59 -21.68 12.53
CA ASN A 538 -25.51 -21.11 11.55
C ASN A 538 -26.37 -22.24 10.95
N LYS A 539 -27.69 -22.04 10.85
CA LYS A 539 -28.62 -23.11 10.44
C LYS A 539 -28.55 -23.44 8.94
N LEU A 540 -28.05 -22.51 8.10
CA LEU A 540 -27.98 -22.68 6.65
C LEU A 540 -26.73 -23.47 6.23
N ASP A 541 -25.55 -23.10 6.74
CA ASP A 541 -24.27 -23.72 6.34
C ASP A 541 -23.71 -24.73 7.37
N GLN A 542 -24.37 -24.86 8.53
CA GLN A 542 -24.01 -25.75 9.65
C GLN A 542 -22.62 -25.48 10.28
N ARG A 543 -21.99 -24.33 9.97
CA ARG A 543 -20.68 -23.95 10.52
C ARG A 543 -20.80 -23.26 11.87
N CYS A 544 -19.74 -23.38 12.67
CA CYS A 544 -19.64 -22.72 13.97
C CYS A 544 -19.06 -21.30 13.84
N TYR A 545 -19.69 -20.35 14.53
CA TYR A 545 -19.30 -18.94 14.60
C TYR A 545 -19.23 -18.46 16.05
N ALA A 546 -18.45 -17.41 16.28
CA ALA A 546 -18.48 -16.66 17.54
C ALA A 546 -19.34 -15.41 17.33
N ILE A 547 -20.46 -15.28 18.06
CA ILE A 547 -21.26 -14.04 18.08
C ILE A 547 -20.94 -13.28 19.36
N LYS A 548 -20.46 -12.03 19.20
CA LYS A 548 -20.19 -11.09 20.28
C LYS A 548 -21.34 -10.10 20.41
N ARG A 549 -22.00 -10.07 21.57
CA ARG A 549 -23.12 -9.17 21.93
C ARG A 549 -22.60 -8.02 22.79
N ILE A 550 -22.76 -6.78 22.31
CA ILE A 550 -22.33 -5.54 22.96
C ILE A 550 -23.58 -4.70 23.26
N GLU A 551 -23.75 -4.21 24.49
CA GLU A 551 -24.83 -3.26 24.80
C GLU A 551 -24.50 -1.85 24.31
N LEU A 552 -25.43 -1.24 23.58
CA LEU A 552 -25.33 0.14 23.10
C LEU A 552 -26.17 1.05 24.00
N ASN A 553 -25.53 2.05 24.62
CA ASN A 553 -26.23 3.03 25.43
C ASN A 553 -26.96 4.04 24.50
N PRO A 554 -28.30 4.09 24.44
CA PRO A 554 -29.03 4.95 23.49
C PRO A 554 -28.83 6.44 23.75
N LYS A 555 -28.38 6.83 24.96
CA LYS A 555 -28.07 8.22 25.30
C LYS A 555 -26.75 8.70 24.67
N ASN A 556 -25.79 7.81 24.38
CA ASN A 556 -24.47 8.19 23.88
C ASN A 556 -24.31 7.93 22.37
N LYS A 557 -25.09 8.66 21.57
CA LYS A 557 -25.08 8.56 20.09
C LYS A 557 -23.69 8.79 19.47
N GLN A 558 -22.81 9.56 20.12
CA GLN A 558 -21.44 9.77 19.64
C GLN A 558 -20.55 8.54 19.83
N LEU A 559 -20.64 7.85 20.97
CA LEU A 559 -19.90 6.61 21.22
C LEU A 559 -20.37 5.49 20.27
N ASN A 560 -21.70 5.32 20.13
CA ASN A 560 -22.27 4.29 19.26
C ASN A 560 -21.84 4.50 17.79
N ARG A 561 -21.82 5.75 17.30
CA ARG A 561 -21.28 6.11 15.98
C ARG A 561 -19.79 5.76 15.81
N LYS A 562 -18.97 5.84 16.88
CA LYS A 562 -17.55 5.42 16.84
C LYS A 562 -17.43 3.90 16.77
N ILE A 563 -18.14 3.16 17.62
CA ILE A 563 -18.17 1.69 17.63
C ILE A 563 -18.59 1.15 16.26
N ILE A 564 -19.67 1.67 15.67
CA ILE A 564 -20.15 1.24 14.34
C ILE A 564 -19.09 1.48 13.25
N ARG A 565 -18.37 2.61 13.29
CA ARG A 565 -17.26 2.90 12.35
C ARG A 565 -16.09 1.93 12.51
N GLU A 566 -15.71 1.61 13.75
CA GLU A 566 -14.63 0.64 14.01
C GLU A 566 -15.00 -0.77 13.53
N VAL A 567 -16.23 -1.23 13.78
CA VAL A 567 -16.70 -2.55 13.29
C VAL A 567 -16.78 -2.59 11.76
N LYS A 568 -17.21 -1.50 11.11
CA LYS A 568 -17.16 -1.34 9.63
C LYS A 568 -15.73 -1.33 9.05
N LEU A 569 -14.69 -1.09 9.86
CA LEU A 569 -13.29 -1.24 9.47
C LEU A 569 -12.78 -2.67 9.74
N LEU A 570 -13.17 -3.28 10.86
CA LEU A 570 -12.83 -4.68 11.18
C LEU A 570 -13.40 -5.67 10.15
N SER A 571 -14.61 -5.45 9.63
CA SER A 571 -15.21 -6.28 8.57
C SER A 571 -14.46 -6.23 7.23
N ARG A 572 -13.54 -5.27 7.03
CA ARG A 572 -12.64 -5.19 5.86
C ARG A 572 -11.35 -6.01 6.04
N LEU A 573 -11.01 -6.44 7.27
CA LEU A 573 -9.81 -7.23 7.52
C LEU A 573 -10.01 -8.69 7.06
N ASN A 574 -9.30 -9.08 6.01
CA ASN A 574 -9.28 -10.46 5.50
C ASN A 574 -7.82 -10.90 5.29
N HIS A 575 -7.31 -11.75 6.18
CA HIS A 575 -5.94 -12.25 6.18
C HIS A 575 -5.91 -13.59 6.93
N GLU A 576 -5.03 -14.51 6.55
CA GLU A 576 -4.98 -15.85 7.17
C GLU A 576 -4.75 -15.76 8.69
N ASN A 577 -3.77 -14.97 9.12
CA ASN A 577 -3.43 -14.83 10.55
C ASN A 577 -4.27 -13.83 11.34
N VAL A 578 -5.46 -13.45 10.85
CA VAL A 578 -6.40 -12.55 11.54
C VAL A 578 -7.77 -13.25 11.63
N VAL A 579 -8.44 -13.13 12.77
CA VAL A 579 -9.81 -13.63 12.96
C VAL A 579 -10.76 -12.87 12.04
N ARG A 580 -11.46 -13.59 11.15
CA ARG A 580 -12.36 -12.97 10.18
C ARG A 580 -13.62 -12.42 10.86
N TYR A 581 -13.92 -11.15 10.60
CA TYR A 581 -15.19 -10.51 10.95
C TYR A 581 -16.13 -10.59 9.75
N TYR A 582 -17.27 -11.25 9.91
CA TYR A 582 -18.22 -11.51 8.82
C TYR A 582 -19.27 -10.40 8.69
N ASN A 583 -20.14 -10.29 9.70
CA ASN A 583 -21.32 -9.43 9.68
C ASN A 583 -21.50 -8.72 11.04
N SER A 584 -22.27 -7.64 11.06
CA SER A 584 -22.75 -7.02 12.31
C SER A 584 -24.11 -6.38 12.13
N TRP A 585 -24.98 -6.48 13.14
CA TRP A 585 -26.32 -5.91 13.15
C TRP A 585 -26.69 -5.37 14.54
N ILE A 586 -27.84 -4.72 14.66
CA ILE A 586 -28.35 -4.16 15.93
C ILE A 586 -29.79 -4.65 16.13
N GLU A 587 -30.13 -5.05 17.35
CA GLU A 587 -31.48 -5.45 17.75
C GLU A 587 -31.94 -4.63 18.98
N SER A 588 -33.22 -4.26 19.05
CA SER A 588 -33.83 -3.59 20.21
C SER A 588 -34.59 -4.58 21.08
N ALA A 589 -34.40 -4.51 22.40
CA ALA A 589 -35.18 -5.24 23.40
C ALA A 589 -35.91 -4.26 24.32
N ILE A 590 -37.18 -4.55 24.64
CA ILE A 590 -37.97 -3.80 25.61
C ILE A 590 -37.97 -4.58 26.92
N ILE A 591 -37.54 -3.92 28.01
CA ILE A 591 -37.65 -4.44 29.37
C ILE A 591 -38.81 -3.72 30.06
N GLU A 592 -39.81 -4.50 30.48
CA GLU A 592 -40.91 -4.07 31.34
C GLU A 592 -40.58 -4.46 32.78
N TYR A 593 -40.78 -3.54 33.73
CA TYR A 593 -40.58 -3.79 35.16
C TYR A 593 -41.95 -3.85 35.86
N GLU A 594 -42.24 -4.97 36.53
CA GLU A 594 -43.34 -5.05 37.50
C GLU A 594 -42.87 -4.51 38.86
N ASP A 595 -43.52 -3.44 39.34
CA ASP A 595 -43.23 -2.83 40.65
C ASP A 595 -43.76 -3.69 41.81
N SER A 596 -43.05 -4.78 42.09
CA SER A 596 -43.37 -5.75 43.15
C SER A 596 -43.01 -5.25 44.55
N ASN A 597 -43.82 -4.33 45.12
CA ASN A 597 -43.61 -3.91 46.51
C ASN A 597 -44.86 -3.36 47.25
N CYS A 598 -45.62 -4.22 47.95
CA CYS A 598 -46.36 -3.77 49.14
C CYS A 598 -46.73 -4.89 50.14
N SER A 599 -46.69 -4.52 51.42
CA SER A 599 -47.40 -5.08 52.59
C SER A 599 -47.40 -6.60 52.84
N THR A 600 -46.79 -6.98 53.96
CA THR A 600 -47.07 -8.22 54.70
C THR A 600 -48.46 -8.19 55.36
N ARG A 601 -49.19 -9.33 55.36
CA ARG A 601 -49.79 -9.95 56.58
C ARG A 601 -50.59 -11.25 56.34
N ASP A 602 -50.15 -12.30 57.04
CA ASP A 602 -50.92 -13.23 57.87
C ASP A 602 -52.12 -14.06 57.34
N THR A 603 -51.83 -15.37 57.21
CA THR A 603 -52.60 -16.53 57.74
C THR A 603 -53.84 -17.12 57.04
N SER A 604 -53.65 -18.37 56.57
CA SER A 604 -54.57 -19.55 56.63
C SER A 604 -55.89 -19.53 55.85
N SER A 605 -56.37 -20.64 55.25
CA SER A 605 -55.80 -21.96 54.89
C SER A 605 -56.75 -22.60 53.83
N ALA A 606 -56.62 -23.80 53.26
CA ALA A 606 -55.86 -25.05 53.53
C ALA A 606 -55.73 -25.84 52.18
N ALA A 607 -55.34 -27.12 52.03
CA ALA A 607 -54.98 -28.19 52.96
C ALA A 607 -54.05 -29.24 52.29
N ALA A 608 -53.08 -29.77 53.07
CA ALA A 608 -52.49 -31.13 53.02
C ALA A 608 -51.94 -31.76 51.70
N PRO A 609 -51.10 -32.82 51.77
CA PRO A 609 -50.39 -33.40 52.91
C PRO A 609 -48.86 -33.17 52.88
N VAL A 610 -48.13 -33.56 53.94
CA VAL A 610 -46.71 -33.21 54.17
C VAL A 610 -45.89 -34.34 54.80
N MET A 611 -44.67 -34.52 54.31
CA MET A 611 -43.47 -35.01 55.03
C MET A 611 -42.30 -34.07 54.63
N ARG A 612 -41.45 -33.45 55.48
CA ARG A 612 -41.08 -33.60 56.92
C ARG A 612 -40.59 -35.01 57.29
N LYS A 613 -39.45 -35.24 57.95
CA LYS A 613 -38.52 -34.38 58.75
C LYS A 613 -37.07 -34.43 58.14
N VAL A 614 -35.97 -33.91 58.69
CA VAL A 614 -35.65 -33.30 60.00
C VAL A 614 -34.50 -32.27 59.89
N LEU A 615 -34.17 -31.57 60.98
CA LEU A 615 -32.96 -30.77 61.20
C LEU A 615 -32.34 -31.18 62.55
N PRO A 616 -31.00 -31.08 62.71
CA PRO A 616 -30.48 -30.53 63.97
C PRO A 616 -29.34 -29.50 63.79
N LYS A 617 -29.26 -28.56 64.74
CA LYS A 617 -28.07 -27.75 65.06
C LYS A 617 -27.40 -28.34 66.33
N LYS A 618 -26.27 -27.72 66.76
CA LYS A 618 -25.49 -27.97 68.00
C LYS A 618 -24.60 -29.22 67.95
N GLU A 619 -23.38 -29.24 68.51
CA GLU A 619 -22.47 -28.16 68.99
C GLU A 619 -21.07 -28.75 69.29
N LEU A 620 -20.01 -27.92 69.27
CA LEU A 620 -18.69 -28.16 69.91
C LEU A 620 -17.85 -29.33 69.32
N THR A 621 -16.51 -29.34 69.32
CA THR A 621 -15.43 -28.46 69.84
C THR A 621 -14.18 -28.58 68.95
N ILE A 622 -13.36 -27.51 68.84
CA ILE A 622 -11.87 -27.50 68.79
C ILE A 622 -11.18 -28.40 67.72
N ASN A 623 -10.37 -27.94 66.76
CA ASN A 623 -9.88 -26.63 66.25
C ASN A 623 -9.21 -26.94 64.85
N ASP A 624 -8.47 -26.11 64.09
CA ASP A 624 -7.89 -24.76 64.19
C ASP A 624 -7.62 -24.15 62.77
N ASP A 625 -6.89 -23.03 62.71
CA ASP A 625 -6.04 -22.53 61.59
C ASP A 625 -6.63 -22.06 60.22
N ILE A 626 -6.76 -20.72 60.14
CA ILE A 626 -6.42 -19.82 59.00
C ILE A 626 -7.42 -19.68 57.80
N GLU A 627 -8.38 -18.78 58.04
CA GLU A 627 -8.89 -17.71 57.15
C GLU A 627 -9.29 -17.97 55.67
N MET A 628 -10.62 -18.01 55.46
CA MET A 628 -11.31 -17.57 54.23
C MET A 628 -12.60 -16.81 54.62
N LEU A 629 -12.90 -15.66 53.99
CA LEU A 629 -14.24 -15.15 53.60
C LEU A 629 -14.25 -13.62 53.31
N ALA A 630 -14.80 -13.21 52.15
CA ALA A 630 -15.36 -11.85 51.92
C ALA A 630 -16.24 -11.79 50.65
N PRO A 631 -17.54 -11.46 50.77
CA PRO A 631 -18.34 -10.82 49.70
C PRO A 631 -19.37 -9.78 50.27
N PRO A 632 -20.26 -9.13 49.48
CA PRO A 632 -20.01 -8.29 48.30
C PRO A 632 -20.80 -6.94 48.25
N ILE A 633 -20.27 -5.94 47.53
CA ILE A 633 -20.93 -4.93 46.64
C ILE A 633 -22.27 -4.24 47.04
N LYS A 634 -22.31 -2.88 47.10
CA LYS A 634 -23.26 -2.02 46.31
C LYS A 634 -23.09 -0.48 46.32
N GLU A 635 -23.34 0.06 45.13
CA GLU A 635 -23.69 1.41 44.60
C GLU A 635 -24.20 2.55 45.52
N VAL A 636 -23.95 3.84 45.13
CA VAL A 636 -24.93 4.89 44.71
C VAL A 636 -24.21 6.24 44.35
N GLU A 637 -24.92 7.21 43.77
CA GLU A 637 -24.46 8.33 42.89
C GLU A 637 -24.93 9.75 43.37
N TRP A 638 -24.60 10.83 42.63
CA TRP A 638 -25.07 12.26 42.74
C TRP A 638 -24.36 13.15 43.80
N SER A 639 -24.14 14.47 43.65
CA SER A 639 -24.87 15.54 42.89
C SER A 639 -23.99 16.78 42.51
N ILE A 640 -24.59 17.91 42.08
CA ILE A 640 -24.00 19.01 41.24
C ILE A 640 -24.07 20.41 41.93
N SER A 641 -23.07 21.33 41.78
CA SER A 641 -23.29 22.80 41.97
C SER A 641 -22.22 23.81 41.46
N TYR A 642 -22.67 24.74 40.59
CA TYR A 642 -22.34 26.16 40.30
C TYR A 642 -21.15 27.00 40.88
N LYS A 643 -20.56 27.81 39.96
CA LYS A 643 -20.12 29.25 40.01
C LYS A 643 -19.51 29.92 41.28
N GLY A 644 -18.27 30.42 41.16
CA GLY A 644 -18.03 31.87 40.92
C GLY A 644 -17.29 32.77 41.97
N LYS A 645 -16.64 33.83 41.42
CA LYS A 645 -16.25 35.14 42.03
C LYS A 645 -15.06 35.27 43.04
N SER A 646 -13.91 35.66 42.48
CA SER A 646 -13.21 36.97 42.69
C SER A 646 -12.37 37.28 43.96
N LYS A 647 -11.45 38.27 43.77
CA LYS A 647 -10.64 39.07 44.73
C LYS A 647 -9.32 38.47 45.26
N SER A 648 -8.26 39.25 45.53
CA SER A 648 -7.87 40.62 45.07
C SER A 648 -6.51 41.09 45.65
N VAL A 649 -5.72 41.88 44.87
CA VAL A 649 -4.92 43.06 45.35
C VAL A 649 -3.68 42.75 46.25
N LYS A 650 -2.57 43.52 46.36
CA LYS A 650 -2.15 44.94 46.09
C LYS A 650 -0.70 44.94 45.51
N GLU A 651 -0.34 45.75 44.50
CA GLU A 651 0.49 47.00 44.55
C GLU A 651 1.95 46.84 45.06
N SER A 652 2.98 47.57 44.59
CA SER A 652 3.15 48.69 43.61
C SER A 652 4.67 48.80 43.23
N GLU A 653 5.29 49.76 42.52
CA GLU A 653 4.97 51.14 42.09
C GLU A 653 5.38 51.49 40.63
N SER A 654 6.56 52.08 40.39
CA SER A 654 6.90 52.90 39.19
C SER A 654 8.44 53.12 39.05
N SER A 655 9.03 53.80 38.04
CA SER A 655 8.52 54.79 37.07
C SER A 655 9.39 54.97 35.80
N SER A 656 8.75 55.34 34.68
CA SER A 656 9.21 56.24 33.56
C SER A 656 10.54 55.97 32.84
N SER A 657 10.64 56.03 31.50
CA SER A 657 9.70 56.37 30.40
C SER A 657 10.27 55.82 29.06
N SER A 658 9.89 56.19 27.82
CA SER A 658 9.00 57.23 27.22
C SER A 658 8.80 56.92 25.72
N SER A 659 7.67 57.38 25.14
CA SER A 659 7.42 57.78 23.73
C SER A 659 7.93 56.87 22.57
N GLU A 660 7.13 56.52 21.57
CA GLU A 660 5.72 56.86 21.28
C GLU A 660 5.16 55.87 20.21
N ASP A 661 3.84 55.88 20.06
CA ASP A 661 3.02 55.04 19.16
C ASP A 661 3.24 55.40 17.67
N ASP A 662 2.70 54.76 16.62
CA ASP A 662 1.52 53.90 16.41
C ASP A 662 1.75 53.12 15.08
N SER A 663 1.05 52.06 14.65
CA SER A 663 -0.14 51.36 15.18
C SER A 663 -0.22 49.92 14.64
N SER A 664 -0.65 48.97 15.49
CA SER A 664 -1.44 47.73 15.24
C SER A 664 -1.48 47.06 13.83
N THR A 665 -1.47 45.73 13.70
CA THR A 665 -1.82 44.69 14.69
C THR A 665 -1.06 43.39 14.38
N ASP A 666 -0.29 42.89 15.35
CA ASP A 666 -0.04 41.46 15.48
C ASP A 666 -1.23 40.82 16.20
N ASP A 667 -1.50 39.54 15.94
CA ASP A 667 -1.87 38.59 16.99
C ASP A 667 -1.51 37.17 16.50
N ASP A 668 -0.93 36.37 17.39
CA ASP A 668 -0.68 34.93 17.18
C ASP A 668 -2.01 34.15 17.24
N ASP A 669 -2.07 32.96 16.64
CA ASP A 669 -2.98 31.92 17.14
C ASP A 669 -2.48 30.49 16.84
N ASP A 670 -2.94 29.53 17.65
CA ASP A 670 -2.58 28.10 17.58
C ASP A 670 -3.48 27.31 16.60
N ASP A 671 -2.89 26.44 15.76
CA ASP A 671 -3.58 25.29 15.12
C ASP A 671 -3.13 24.00 15.82
N ASP A 672 -3.76 23.60 16.92
CA ASP A 672 -5.00 22.80 16.98
C ASP A 672 -5.09 21.60 16.00
N TRP A 673 -5.58 20.47 16.53
CA TRP A 673 -5.96 19.28 15.77
C TRP A 673 -7.40 18.87 16.14
N GLY A 674 -8.28 19.87 16.16
CA GLY A 674 -9.71 19.76 16.37
C GLY A 674 -10.44 19.05 15.23
N LEU A 675 -11.59 18.46 15.56
CA LEU A 675 -12.37 17.65 14.64
C LEU A 675 -13.31 18.50 13.77
N MET A 676 -13.09 18.50 12.45
CA MET A 676 -14.12 18.84 11.46
C MET A 676 -14.45 17.64 10.56
N LEU A 677 -15.18 16.68 11.13
CA LEU A 677 -15.91 15.66 10.36
C LEU A 677 -17.39 16.06 10.28
N GLY A 678 -17.71 16.88 9.27
CA GLY A 678 -19.09 17.12 8.85
C GLY A 678 -19.72 15.85 8.27
N ASN A 679 -21.02 15.64 8.49
CA ASN A 679 -21.76 14.49 7.96
C ASN A 679 -22.17 14.72 6.49
N THR A 680 -21.82 13.79 5.61
CA THR A 680 -22.64 13.41 4.45
C THR A 680 -22.71 11.89 4.40
N ASP A 681 -23.84 11.32 4.83
CA ASP A 681 -24.07 9.87 4.86
C ASP A 681 -24.64 9.37 3.52
N SER A 682 -24.05 8.32 2.93
CA SER A 682 -24.60 7.59 1.78
C SER A 682 -23.86 6.26 1.58
N ASP A 683 -24.17 5.24 2.39
CA ASP A 683 -23.71 3.86 2.20
C ASP A 683 -24.83 3.01 1.57
N SER A 684 -24.48 2.21 0.55
CA SER A 684 -25.20 1.01 0.09
C SER A 684 -24.14 0.07 -0.51
N ASP A 685 -24.20 -1.26 -0.41
CA ASP A 685 -25.35 -2.13 -0.16
C ASP A 685 -25.24 -3.02 1.11
N SER A 686 -26.27 -3.86 1.30
CA SER A 686 -26.28 -5.08 2.13
C SER A 686 -26.61 -4.95 3.63
N VAL A 687 -27.64 -4.18 3.98
CA VAL A 687 -28.59 -4.57 5.05
C VAL A 687 -30.01 -4.25 4.56
N GLU A 688 -30.79 -5.28 4.22
CA GLU A 688 -32.21 -5.11 3.93
C GLU A 688 -33.00 -4.91 5.23
N PHE A 689 -34.00 -4.02 5.18
CA PHE A 689 -34.95 -3.78 6.26
C PHE A 689 -36.36 -4.14 5.78
N GLU A 690 -36.91 -5.25 6.23
CA GLU A 690 -38.35 -5.49 6.10
C GLU A 690 -39.11 -4.44 6.93
N LYS A 691 -40.11 -3.81 6.29
CA LYS A 691 -40.87 -2.69 6.86
C LYS A 691 -42.36 -2.93 6.61
N GLU A 692 -43.04 -3.59 7.55
CA GLU A 692 -44.50 -3.47 7.62
C GLU A 692 -44.89 -2.07 8.12
N SER A 693 -46.05 -1.60 7.68
CA SER A 693 -46.39 -0.17 7.66
C SER A 693 -47.07 0.34 8.93
N GLY A 694 -46.76 1.56 9.34
CA GLY A 694 -47.43 2.25 10.44
C GLY A 694 -46.92 3.68 10.63
N ASP A 695 -47.76 4.66 10.32
CA ASP A 695 -47.43 6.09 10.32
C ASP A 695 -47.76 6.79 11.66
N ASN A 696 -47.23 8.01 11.83
CA ASN A 696 -47.61 9.15 12.69
C ASN A 696 -46.60 9.58 13.77
N ASN A 697 -46.26 10.87 13.72
CA ASN A 697 -45.69 11.61 14.84
C ASN A 697 -46.70 11.69 16.00
N LYS A 698 -46.28 11.35 17.23
CA LYS A 698 -46.91 11.86 18.46
C LYS A 698 -45.88 12.17 19.54
N GLU A 699 -46.24 13.15 20.36
CA GLU A 699 -45.54 13.59 21.56
C GLU A 699 -45.67 12.56 22.70
N GLU A 700 -45.05 12.83 23.85
CA GLU A 700 -45.18 12.02 25.07
C GLU A 700 -46.65 11.97 25.55
N SER A 701 -47.37 10.92 25.13
CA SER A 701 -48.78 10.72 25.49
C SER A 701 -48.91 9.86 26.75
N ILE A 702 -49.14 10.52 27.89
CA ILE A 702 -49.53 9.85 29.13
C ILE A 702 -50.95 9.28 28.94
N ILE A 703 -51.07 7.96 28.81
CA ILE A 703 -52.36 7.28 28.67
C ILE A 703 -53.04 7.19 30.04
N ILE A 704 -53.85 8.18 30.38
CA ILE A 704 -54.75 8.14 31.54
C ILE A 704 -56.08 7.49 31.10
N ASN A 705 -56.17 6.17 31.24
CA ASN A 705 -57.43 5.45 31.07
C ASN A 705 -58.40 5.84 32.20
N THR A 706 -59.34 6.74 31.89
CA THR A 706 -60.44 7.08 32.79
C THR A 706 -61.74 6.45 32.30
N THR A 707 -62.24 5.47 33.06
CA THR A 707 -63.61 4.95 32.96
C THR A 707 -64.36 5.32 34.25
N PRO A 708 -65.59 5.85 34.17
CA PRO A 708 -66.37 6.19 35.36
C PRO A 708 -66.89 4.93 36.08
N ASP A 709 -67.20 5.10 37.37
CA ASP A 709 -67.93 4.16 38.26
C ASP A 709 -67.33 2.74 38.37
N THR A 710 -66.72 2.29 39.47
CA THR A 710 -67.03 2.57 40.89
C THR A 710 -65.84 2.36 41.85
N VAL A 711 -65.73 3.25 42.86
CA VAL A 711 -65.14 3.10 44.23
C VAL A 711 -63.91 2.19 44.46
N ASP A 712 -62.83 2.82 44.96
CA ASP A 712 -61.60 2.29 45.60
C ASP A 712 -60.60 1.46 44.76
N GLY A 713 -59.32 1.85 44.89
CA GLY A 713 -58.16 1.14 44.31
C GLY A 713 -57.05 2.07 43.79
N SER A 714 -55.80 1.82 44.16
CA SER A 714 -54.64 2.64 43.73
C SER A 714 -54.09 2.23 42.36
N SER A 715 -53.95 3.18 41.44
CA SER A 715 -53.35 2.96 40.12
C SER A 715 -51.82 2.76 40.18
N ILE A 716 -51.33 1.68 39.56
CA ILE A 716 -49.88 1.42 39.38
C ILE A 716 -49.43 1.99 38.02
N VAL A 717 -48.22 2.54 37.95
CA VAL A 717 -47.64 3.14 36.74
C VAL A 717 -46.38 2.38 36.33
N THR A 718 -46.51 1.43 35.40
CA THR A 718 -45.38 0.67 34.88
C THR A 718 -44.45 1.53 34.01
N ARG A 719 -43.14 1.30 34.13
CA ARG A 719 -42.10 1.92 33.29
C ARG A 719 -41.39 0.86 32.46
N SER A 720 -41.45 1.00 31.14
CA SER A 720 -40.64 0.24 30.20
C SER A 720 -39.38 1.00 29.78
N ARG A 721 -38.32 0.28 29.40
CA ARG A 721 -37.12 0.83 28.75
C ARG A 721 -36.75 0.00 27.53
N GLU A 722 -36.40 0.70 26.45
CA GLU A 722 -35.74 0.11 25.28
C GLU A 722 -34.22 0.09 25.49
N ILE A 723 -33.58 -1.05 25.21
CA ILE A 723 -32.13 -1.25 25.19
C ILE A 723 -31.74 -1.79 23.81
N GLN A 724 -30.61 -1.33 23.27
CA GLN A 724 -30.11 -1.77 21.96
C GLN A 724 -28.86 -2.63 22.14
N TYR A 725 -28.81 -3.76 21.43
CA TYR A 725 -27.66 -4.68 21.41
C TYR A 725 -27.05 -4.73 20.01
N MET A 726 -25.74 -4.49 19.90
CA MET A 726 -24.98 -4.74 18.68
C MET A 726 -24.41 -6.16 18.71
N TYR A 727 -24.66 -6.89 17.64
CA TYR A 727 -24.16 -8.25 17.43
C TYR A 727 -23.07 -8.24 16.35
N ILE A 728 -21.99 -8.99 16.57
CA ILE A 728 -20.87 -9.13 15.63
C ILE A 728 -20.58 -10.62 15.43
N GLN A 729 -20.68 -11.08 14.18
CA GLN A 729 -20.37 -12.46 13.77
C GLN A 729 -18.89 -12.56 13.38
N MET A 730 -18.17 -13.46 14.05
CA MET A 730 -16.72 -13.67 13.91
C MET A 730 -16.40 -15.15 13.67
N GLU A 731 -15.23 -15.41 13.10
CA GLU A 731 -14.63 -16.76 12.99
C GLU A 731 -14.45 -17.39 14.37
N PHE A 732 -14.87 -18.65 14.53
CA PHE A 732 -14.72 -19.42 15.77
C PHE A 732 -13.43 -20.26 15.71
N CYS A 733 -12.46 -19.96 16.58
CA CYS A 733 -11.21 -20.71 16.68
C CYS A 733 -11.34 -21.83 17.73
N GLU A 734 -11.30 -23.10 17.30
CA GLU A 734 -11.71 -24.22 18.17
C GLU A 734 -10.68 -24.68 19.19
N LYS A 735 -9.38 -24.39 19.01
CA LYS A 735 -8.31 -25.17 19.66
C LYS A 735 -7.85 -24.60 21.01
N SER A 736 -7.09 -23.49 21.01
CA SER A 736 -6.60 -22.86 22.24
C SER A 736 -6.05 -21.44 21.97
N THR A 737 -5.46 -20.80 22.99
CA THR A 737 -4.78 -19.50 22.85
C THR A 737 -3.27 -19.66 23.00
N LEU A 738 -2.50 -18.66 22.54
CA LEU A 738 -1.06 -18.61 22.73
C LEU A 738 -0.66 -18.65 24.22
N ARG A 739 -1.51 -18.13 25.11
CA ARG A 739 -1.39 -18.30 26.58
C ARG A 739 -1.31 -19.78 26.94
N SER A 740 -2.28 -20.59 26.49
CA SER A 740 -2.30 -22.03 26.72
C SER A 740 -1.03 -22.71 26.21
N ALA A 741 -0.53 -22.33 25.02
CA ALA A 741 0.71 -22.86 24.47
C ALA A 741 1.98 -22.48 25.27
N ILE A 742 2.11 -21.21 25.68
CA ILE A 742 3.20 -20.71 26.54
C ILE A 742 3.23 -21.49 27.85
N ASP A 743 2.08 -21.59 28.52
CA ASP A 743 1.97 -22.23 29.83
C ASP A 743 2.17 -23.77 29.72
N SER A 744 1.83 -24.36 28.57
CA SER A 744 2.16 -25.76 28.21
C SER A 744 3.63 -25.95 27.79
N GLY A 745 4.47 -24.93 27.93
CA GLY A 745 5.92 -25.04 27.81
C GLY A 745 6.52 -24.71 26.46
N LEU A 746 5.83 -23.97 25.57
CA LEU A 746 6.28 -23.59 24.20
C LEU A 746 7.78 -23.26 24.05
N HIS A 747 8.40 -22.66 25.06
CA HIS A 747 9.83 -22.30 25.07
C HIS A 747 10.85 -23.45 24.84
N THR A 748 10.44 -24.71 24.94
CA THR A 748 11.26 -25.87 24.58
C THR A 748 11.34 -26.04 23.06
N ASP A 749 10.24 -25.79 22.37
CA ASP A 749 10.08 -25.89 20.93
C ASP A 749 10.38 -24.53 20.27
N LYS A 750 11.65 -24.39 19.88
CA LYS A 750 12.14 -23.17 19.23
C LYS A 750 11.51 -22.96 17.86
N GLU A 751 11.21 -24.02 17.11
CA GLU A 751 10.79 -23.92 15.71
C GLU A 751 9.32 -23.51 15.62
N ARG A 752 8.44 -24.13 16.41
CA ARG A 752 7.08 -23.65 16.64
C ARG A 752 7.06 -22.23 17.22
N GLY A 753 7.93 -21.94 18.19
CA GLY A 753 8.07 -20.58 18.75
C GLY A 753 8.40 -19.51 17.70
N TRP A 754 9.32 -19.79 16.78
CA TRP A 754 9.65 -18.88 15.67
C TRP A 754 8.57 -18.84 14.59
N ARG A 755 7.91 -19.97 14.26
CA ARG A 755 6.80 -20.01 13.29
C ARG A 755 5.63 -19.15 13.75
N LEU A 756 5.16 -19.36 14.99
CA LEU A 756 4.08 -18.57 15.57
C LEU A 756 4.46 -17.07 15.62
N PHE A 757 5.71 -16.74 15.97
CA PHE A 757 6.17 -15.34 15.97
C PHE A 757 6.19 -14.71 14.57
N ARG A 758 6.53 -15.47 13.52
CA ARG A 758 6.45 -15.02 12.12
C ARG A 758 4.99 -14.75 11.71
N GLU A 759 4.09 -15.70 11.94
CA GLU A 759 2.66 -15.59 11.60
C GLU A 759 1.99 -14.42 12.34
N MET A 760 2.39 -14.13 13.60
CA MET A 760 1.98 -12.93 14.33
C MET A 760 2.45 -11.62 13.68
N ILE A 761 3.66 -11.59 13.11
CA ILE A 761 4.18 -10.41 12.40
C ILE A 761 3.41 -10.20 11.09
N GLU A 762 3.13 -11.27 10.34
CA GLU A 762 2.37 -11.20 9.08
C GLU A 762 0.95 -10.66 9.32
N GLY A 763 0.25 -11.16 10.33
CA GLY A 763 -1.06 -10.61 10.75
C GLY A 763 -0.98 -9.14 11.17
N LEU A 764 0.03 -8.73 11.94
CA LEU A 764 0.22 -7.32 12.33
C LEU A 764 0.57 -6.41 11.15
N VAL A 765 1.35 -6.88 10.17
CA VAL A 765 1.65 -6.13 8.94
C VAL A 765 0.37 -5.82 8.17
N HIS A 766 -0.52 -6.80 8.00
CA HIS A 766 -1.82 -6.58 7.36
C HIS A 766 -2.68 -5.57 8.14
N ILE A 767 -2.78 -5.70 9.47
CA ILE A 767 -3.53 -4.77 10.33
C ILE A 767 -2.98 -3.33 10.19
N HIS A 768 -1.67 -3.17 10.23
CA HIS A 768 -1.01 -1.85 10.17
C HIS A 768 -1.06 -1.22 8.77
N GLN A 769 -1.08 -2.02 7.69
CA GLN A 769 -1.31 -1.55 6.32
C GLN A 769 -2.70 -0.95 6.14
N GLN A 770 -3.72 -1.50 6.81
CA GLN A 770 -5.10 -0.99 6.81
C GLN A 770 -5.31 0.21 7.75
N GLY A 771 -4.23 0.81 8.28
CA GLY A 771 -4.28 1.96 9.20
C GLY A 771 -4.78 1.62 10.61
N MET A 772 -5.04 0.35 10.92
CA MET A 772 -5.55 -0.11 12.21
C MET A 772 -4.39 -0.35 13.20
N ILE A 773 -4.72 -0.32 14.49
CA ILE A 773 -3.80 -0.61 15.61
C ILE A 773 -4.55 -1.53 16.57
N HIS A 774 -3.94 -2.62 17.03
CA HIS A 774 -4.61 -3.66 17.82
C HIS A 774 -4.85 -3.23 19.28
N ARG A 775 -3.86 -2.56 19.89
CA ARG A 775 -3.85 -1.93 21.23
C ARG A 775 -4.03 -2.85 22.45
N ASP A 776 -4.70 -3.98 22.32
CA ASP A 776 -4.88 -5.01 23.37
C ASP A 776 -4.16 -6.33 23.02
N LEU A 777 -2.99 -6.24 22.38
CA LEU A 777 -2.26 -7.45 21.95
C LEU A 777 -1.64 -8.17 23.16
N LYS A 778 -2.16 -9.36 23.47
CA LYS A 778 -1.72 -10.23 24.57
C LYS A 778 -1.97 -11.71 24.23
N PRO A 779 -1.29 -12.69 24.88
CA PRO A 779 -1.37 -14.10 24.48
C PRO A 779 -2.75 -14.77 24.60
N VAL A 780 -3.72 -14.11 25.23
CA VAL A 780 -5.12 -14.58 25.31
C VAL A 780 -5.93 -14.18 24.07
N ASN A 781 -5.60 -13.04 23.44
CA ASN A 781 -6.26 -12.53 22.22
C ASN A 781 -5.61 -13.09 20.94
N ILE A 782 -4.65 -14.00 21.09
CA ILE A 782 -3.96 -14.68 19.99
C ILE A 782 -4.40 -16.13 20.04
N PHE A 783 -5.29 -16.49 19.12
CA PHE A 783 -5.86 -17.82 19.02
C PHE A 783 -4.98 -18.73 18.16
N LEU A 784 -5.11 -20.03 18.38
CA LEU A 784 -4.46 -21.07 17.57
C LEU A 784 -5.57 -21.89 16.91
N ASP A 785 -5.52 -22.00 15.57
CA ASP A 785 -6.49 -22.76 14.78
C ASP A 785 -6.29 -24.29 14.91
N LEU A 786 -7.11 -25.08 14.23
CA LEU A 786 -7.01 -26.55 14.22
C LEU A 786 -5.63 -27.06 13.75
N ASN A 787 -4.91 -26.30 12.95
CA ASN A 787 -3.60 -26.61 12.40
C ASN A 787 -2.43 -26.01 13.22
N ASP A 788 -2.71 -25.36 14.35
CA ASP A 788 -1.73 -24.63 15.17
C ASP A 788 -1.15 -23.38 14.47
N HIS A 789 -1.90 -22.76 13.54
CA HIS A 789 -1.59 -21.45 13.00
C HIS A 789 -2.17 -20.32 13.86
N VAL A 790 -1.47 -19.19 13.88
CA VAL A 790 -1.87 -17.97 14.59
C VAL A 790 -3.11 -17.33 13.97
N LYS A 791 -4.05 -16.93 14.83
CA LYS A 791 -5.21 -16.09 14.52
C LYS A 791 -5.27 -14.92 15.51
N ILE A 792 -4.90 -13.71 15.09
CA ILE A 792 -5.03 -12.49 15.90
C ILE A 792 -6.51 -12.09 15.97
N GLY A 793 -7.10 -12.11 17.17
CA GLY A 793 -8.51 -11.78 17.42
C GLY A 793 -8.67 -10.84 18.61
N ASP A 794 -9.91 -10.58 19.01
CA ASP A 794 -10.25 -9.61 20.07
C ASP A 794 -9.45 -8.30 20.00
N PHE A 795 -9.65 -7.59 18.88
CA PHE A 795 -9.23 -6.21 18.73
C PHE A 795 -9.92 -5.39 19.83
N GLY A 796 -9.13 -4.76 20.70
CA GLY A 796 -9.66 -3.95 21.78
C GLY A 796 -10.36 -2.72 21.21
N LEU A 797 -11.71 -2.71 21.24
CA LEU A 797 -12.58 -1.68 20.65
C LEU A 797 -12.01 -0.28 20.93
N ALA A 798 -11.55 0.37 19.85
CA ALA A 798 -10.35 1.20 19.79
C ALA A 798 -10.58 2.65 20.23
N THR A 799 -11.61 2.90 21.03
CA THR A 799 -11.85 4.21 21.67
C THR A 799 -12.30 4.13 23.13
N THR A 800 -12.87 3.01 23.61
CA THR A 800 -13.62 2.97 24.88
C THR A 800 -12.76 3.21 26.13
N ASN A 801 -11.66 2.46 26.30
CA ASN A 801 -10.85 2.47 27.54
C ASN A 801 -10.02 3.75 27.77
N LEU A 802 -9.93 4.63 26.77
CA LEU A 802 -9.27 5.93 26.92
C LEU A 802 -10.29 7.06 27.17
N LEU A 803 -11.48 6.97 26.56
CA LEU A 803 -12.53 7.99 26.70
C LEU A 803 -13.23 7.95 28.07
N SER A 804 -13.33 6.80 28.73
CA SER A 804 -13.87 6.69 30.10
C SER A 804 -13.09 7.59 31.07
N LYS A 805 -11.75 7.51 31.06
CA LYS A 805 -10.86 8.32 31.90
C LYS A 805 -10.81 9.81 31.50
N ILE A 806 -11.10 10.14 30.24
CA ILE A 806 -11.16 11.55 29.80
C ILE A 806 -12.40 12.24 30.38
N ASN A 807 -13.56 11.56 30.43
CA ASN A 807 -14.79 12.16 30.95
C ASN A 807 -14.76 12.43 32.47
N GLU A 808 -13.94 11.72 33.24
CA GLU A 808 -13.71 12.00 34.67
C GLU A 808 -12.92 13.30 34.92
N SER A 809 -12.16 13.79 33.92
CA SER A 809 -11.30 14.97 34.08
C SER A 809 -12.02 16.33 33.96
N ALA A 810 -13.35 16.33 33.82
CA ALA A 810 -14.12 17.50 33.39
C ALA A 810 -14.60 18.48 34.49
N TYR A 811 -14.30 18.23 35.78
CA TYR A 811 -14.59 19.19 36.87
C TYR A 811 -13.50 19.18 37.97
N PRO A 812 -12.94 20.36 38.36
CA PRO A 812 -11.90 20.44 39.40
C PRO A 812 -12.43 20.81 40.81
N ASN A 813 -11.57 20.56 41.80
CA ASN A 813 -11.56 21.06 43.20
C ASN A 813 -12.34 20.31 44.29
N LYS A 814 -11.62 19.45 45.03
CA LYS A 814 -11.27 19.79 46.43
C LYS A 814 -9.91 19.18 46.81
N SER A 815 -9.35 19.57 47.95
CA SER A 815 -7.94 19.36 48.28
C SER A 815 -7.68 18.86 49.70
N TYR A 816 -6.48 18.26 49.85
CA TYR A 816 -5.81 17.79 51.06
C TYR A 816 -6.32 16.50 51.72
N MET A 817 -5.39 15.92 52.47
CA MET A 817 -5.35 14.55 52.94
C MET A 817 -6.23 14.35 54.16
N ASP A 818 -6.77 13.13 54.33
CA ASP A 818 -6.56 12.42 55.60
C ASP A 818 -6.48 10.90 55.37
N ALA A 819 -6.13 10.14 56.41
CA ALA A 819 -5.55 8.80 56.26
C ALA A 819 -6.50 7.61 56.50
N ALA A 820 -6.16 6.51 55.81
CA ALA A 820 -6.44 5.10 56.13
C ALA A 820 -7.89 4.56 56.06
N ASN A 821 -7.98 3.27 55.72
CA ASN A 821 -9.12 2.36 55.86
C ASN A 821 -10.40 2.71 55.07
N ASP A 822 -10.62 2.07 53.92
CA ASP A 822 -11.38 0.80 53.86
C ASP A 822 -11.20 0.11 52.48
N ALA A 823 -11.63 -1.14 52.30
CA ALA A 823 -11.49 -1.89 51.05
C ALA A 823 -12.77 -2.67 50.66
N GLY A 824 -13.33 -2.41 49.46
CA GLY A 824 -14.64 -2.92 49.03
C GLY A 824 -14.74 -3.31 47.55
N ASP A 825 -14.14 -4.44 47.19
CA ASP A 825 -14.48 -5.35 46.08
C ASP A 825 -15.34 -4.85 44.89
N ILE A 826 -14.69 -4.34 43.82
CA ILE A 826 -15.18 -4.42 42.42
C ILE A 826 -14.01 -4.69 41.45
N SER A 827 -13.96 -5.92 40.88
CA SER A 827 -13.34 -6.31 39.60
C SER A 827 -11.98 -5.71 39.15
N LEU A 828 -11.05 -5.43 40.07
CA LEU A 828 -9.70 -4.91 39.74
C LEU A 828 -8.76 -5.97 39.12
N THR A 829 -9.01 -7.27 39.36
CA THR A 829 -8.12 -8.38 38.96
C THR A 829 -7.94 -8.52 37.45
N GLY A 830 -8.97 -8.26 36.64
CA GLY A 830 -8.90 -8.38 35.18
C GLY A 830 -7.97 -7.38 34.49
N HIS A 831 -7.72 -6.23 35.11
CA HIS A 831 -6.95 -5.13 34.50
C HIS A 831 -5.43 -5.27 34.70
N VAL A 832 -4.99 -5.84 35.83
CA VAL A 832 -3.57 -5.96 36.19
C VAL A 832 -2.79 -6.80 35.16
N GLY A 833 -3.36 -7.92 34.71
CA GLY A 833 -2.70 -8.81 33.73
C GLY A 833 -2.53 -8.19 32.34
N THR A 834 -3.44 -7.29 31.93
CA THR A 834 -3.38 -6.62 30.63
C THR A 834 -2.31 -5.52 30.60
N ALA A 835 -2.11 -4.80 31.72
CA ALA A 835 -1.17 -3.68 31.81
C ALA A 835 0.30 -4.04 31.47
N LEU A 836 0.70 -5.31 31.66
CA LEU A 836 2.07 -5.78 31.44
C LEU A 836 2.51 -5.71 29.96
N TYR A 837 1.59 -5.70 29.01
CA TYR A 837 1.85 -5.57 27.56
C TYR A 837 1.81 -4.13 27.05
N VAL A 838 1.21 -3.22 27.82
CA VAL A 838 0.94 -1.84 27.38
C VAL A 838 2.24 -1.04 27.29
N ALA A 839 2.48 -0.43 26.13
CA ALA A 839 3.68 0.38 25.86
C ALA A 839 3.80 1.58 26.83
N PRO A 840 5.02 2.00 27.23
CA PRO A 840 5.22 3.04 28.24
C PRO A 840 4.63 4.41 27.86
N GLU A 841 4.57 4.72 26.56
CA GLU A 841 3.91 5.92 26.03
C GLU A 841 2.40 5.95 26.32
N LEU A 842 1.72 4.80 26.34
CA LEU A 842 0.29 4.68 26.68
C LEU A 842 0.03 4.80 28.19
N SER A 843 1.07 4.72 29.02
CA SER A 843 0.99 4.83 30.48
C SER A 843 1.37 6.23 31.01
N SER A 844 1.74 7.16 30.12
CA SER A 844 2.23 8.49 30.47
C SER A 844 1.09 9.53 30.38
N THR A 845 0.85 10.28 31.46
CA THR A 845 -0.36 11.14 31.62
C THR A 845 -0.37 12.42 30.79
N ALA A 846 0.69 12.73 30.03
CA ALA A 846 0.72 13.83 29.07
C ALA A 846 0.26 13.34 27.69
N LYS A 847 -0.49 14.16 26.93
CA LYS A 847 -1.09 13.85 25.61
C LYS A 847 -0.12 13.10 24.66
N ALA A 848 -0.12 11.77 24.71
CA ALA A 848 0.79 10.95 23.94
C ALA A 848 0.19 10.64 22.56
N VAL A 849 0.78 11.19 21.50
CA VAL A 849 0.48 10.78 20.12
C VAL A 849 1.15 9.42 19.87
N TYR A 850 0.41 8.35 20.15
CA TYR A 850 0.85 6.98 19.88
C TYR A 850 0.50 6.53 18.46
N ASN A 851 1.23 5.56 17.95
CA ASN A 851 1.07 5.00 16.61
C ASN A 851 1.17 3.47 16.65
N GLN A 852 1.26 2.82 15.50
CA GLN A 852 1.27 1.36 15.38
C GLN A 852 2.49 0.66 16.04
N LYS A 853 3.47 1.39 16.57
CA LYS A 853 4.59 0.82 17.35
C LYS A 853 4.18 0.31 18.73
N VAL A 854 3.02 0.68 19.27
CA VAL A 854 2.53 0.13 20.55
C VAL A 854 2.33 -1.39 20.47
N ASP A 855 1.77 -1.89 19.36
CA ASP A 855 1.57 -3.33 19.15
C ASP A 855 2.92 -4.06 19.04
N ILE A 856 3.95 -3.41 18.48
CA ILE A 856 5.31 -3.95 18.35
C ILE A 856 6.00 -4.05 19.72
N TYR A 857 5.68 -3.16 20.66
CA TYR A 857 6.13 -3.27 22.06
C TYR A 857 5.47 -4.48 22.73
N SER A 858 4.15 -4.62 22.62
CA SER A 858 3.40 -5.76 23.17
C SER A 858 3.88 -7.09 22.59
N LEU A 859 4.10 -7.16 21.27
CA LEU A 859 4.72 -8.28 20.56
C LEU A 859 6.09 -8.67 21.15
N GLY A 860 6.94 -7.70 21.49
CA GLY A 860 8.25 -7.95 22.11
C GLY A 860 8.16 -8.58 23.51
N VAL A 861 7.16 -8.18 24.31
CA VAL A 861 6.87 -8.80 25.63
C VAL A 861 6.35 -10.23 25.44
N ILE A 862 5.45 -10.45 24.48
CA ILE A 862 4.91 -11.77 24.16
C ILE A 862 6.02 -12.72 23.69
N PHE A 863 6.90 -12.27 22.81
CA PHE A 863 8.00 -13.09 22.29
C PHE A 863 9.02 -13.46 23.37
N PHE A 864 9.24 -12.61 24.39
CA PHE A 864 10.00 -13.02 25.57
C PHE A 864 9.33 -14.21 26.28
N GLU A 865 8.02 -14.16 26.53
CA GLU A 865 7.30 -15.27 27.17
C GLU A 865 7.35 -16.56 26.35
N MET A 866 7.14 -16.47 25.03
CA MET A 866 7.28 -17.61 24.11
C MET A 866 8.69 -18.24 24.17
N CYS A 867 9.71 -17.45 24.53
CA CYS A 867 11.11 -17.86 24.58
C CYS A 867 11.63 -18.15 26.01
N TYR A 868 10.81 -18.07 27.05
CA TYR A 868 11.20 -18.26 28.45
C TYR A 868 10.35 -19.31 29.15
N LYS A 869 10.86 -19.89 30.25
CA LYS A 869 10.13 -20.93 31.00
C LYS A 869 8.77 -20.38 31.49
N PRO A 870 7.74 -21.23 31.65
CA PRO A 870 6.49 -20.83 32.29
C PRO A 870 6.76 -20.15 33.64
N LEU A 871 6.18 -18.96 33.80
CA LEU A 871 6.30 -18.13 35.01
C LEU A 871 5.18 -18.57 35.97
N ASN A 872 5.45 -19.63 36.73
CA ASN A 872 4.44 -20.40 37.48
C ASN A 872 3.71 -19.59 38.56
N THR A 873 4.25 -18.45 39.01
CA THR A 873 3.54 -17.55 39.93
C THR A 873 3.30 -16.18 39.32
N SER A 874 2.12 -15.61 39.56
CA SER A 874 1.76 -14.27 39.09
C SER A 874 2.72 -13.17 39.59
N MET A 875 3.33 -13.34 40.77
CA MET A 875 4.29 -12.39 41.32
C MET A 875 5.68 -12.47 40.67
N GLU A 876 6.21 -13.67 40.42
CA GLU A 876 7.42 -13.88 39.61
C GLU A 876 7.21 -13.28 38.22
N ARG A 877 6.07 -13.58 37.61
CA ARG A 877 5.63 -13.08 36.30
C ARG A 877 5.61 -11.55 36.21
N ILE A 878 4.94 -10.89 37.15
CA ILE A 878 4.90 -9.41 37.24
C ILE A 878 6.31 -8.84 37.43
N THR A 879 7.14 -9.47 38.26
CA THR A 879 8.51 -9.02 38.55
C THR A 879 9.42 -9.10 37.32
N VAL A 880 9.40 -10.23 36.61
CA VAL A 880 10.19 -10.46 35.40
C VAL A 880 9.77 -9.52 34.28
N LEU A 881 8.47 -9.38 34.01
CA LEU A 881 7.99 -8.49 32.94
C LEU A 881 8.24 -7.01 33.29
N ASN A 882 8.12 -6.59 34.55
CA ASN A 882 8.51 -5.23 34.96
C ASN A 882 10.02 -4.97 34.85
N ASN A 883 10.88 -5.98 35.01
CA ASN A 883 12.32 -5.85 34.77
C ASN A 883 12.66 -5.65 33.28
N LEU A 884 11.92 -6.29 32.38
CA LEU A 884 12.04 -6.06 30.92
C LEU A 884 11.48 -4.69 30.51
N ARG A 885 10.42 -4.21 31.16
CA ARG A 885 9.82 -2.87 30.93
C ARG A 885 10.75 -1.70 31.35
N LYS A 886 11.82 -1.95 32.13
CA LYS A 886 12.81 -0.93 32.51
C LYS A 886 13.63 -0.45 31.31
N LYS A 887 14.05 0.82 31.35
CA LYS A 887 14.80 1.54 30.30
C LYS A 887 16.08 0.85 29.79
N GLU A 888 16.68 -0.04 30.58
CA GLU A 888 17.93 -0.75 30.25
C GLU A 888 17.69 -2.22 29.82
N ILE A 889 16.45 -2.70 29.90
CA ILE A 889 15.95 -4.05 29.62
C ILE A 889 16.75 -5.12 30.39
N ILE A 890 16.26 -5.44 31.59
CA ILE A 890 16.87 -6.43 32.49
C ILE A 890 16.17 -7.78 32.28
N PHE A 891 16.93 -8.79 31.86
CA PHE A 891 16.48 -10.17 31.73
C PHE A 891 16.70 -10.94 33.04
N PRO A 892 15.98 -12.04 33.29
CA PRO A 892 16.29 -12.98 34.37
C PRO A 892 17.72 -13.52 34.30
N GLU A 893 18.32 -13.85 35.44
CA GLU A 893 19.69 -14.36 35.53
C GLU A 893 19.86 -15.74 34.87
N ASP A 894 18.80 -16.55 34.85
CA ASP A 894 18.75 -17.84 34.15
C ASP A 894 18.41 -17.72 32.65
N PHE A 895 18.20 -16.51 32.13
CA PHE A 895 18.04 -16.28 30.70
C PHE A 895 19.40 -16.42 30.00
N ASN A 896 19.73 -17.65 29.57
CA ASN A 896 20.98 -17.96 28.88
C ASN A 896 21.11 -17.20 27.55
N MET A 897 21.79 -16.05 27.62
CA MET A 897 22.05 -15.14 26.49
C MET A 897 22.85 -15.79 25.36
N ALA A 898 23.72 -16.76 25.66
CA ALA A 898 24.54 -17.43 24.65
C ALA A 898 23.69 -18.37 23.78
N SER A 899 22.80 -19.17 24.38
CA SER A 899 21.94 -20.11 23.65
C SER A 899 20.67 -19.48 23.06
N LYS A 900 20.35 -18.23 23.45
CA LYS A 900 19.20 -17.44 22.96
C LYS A 900 19.60 -16.09 22.34
N ALA A 901 20.82 -16.00 21.78
CA ALA A 901 21.38 -14.74 21.28
C ALA A 901 20.55 -14.05 20.18
N LYS A 902 19.90 -14.82 19.30
CA LYS A 902 18.99 -14.29 18.26
C LYS A 902 17.76 -13.63 18.90
N GLN A 903 17.10 -14.33 19.82
CA GLN A 903 15.93 -13.85 20.57
C GLN A 903 16.29 -12.61 21.39
N ALA A 904 17.41 -12.65 22.12
CA ALA A 904 17.94 -11.52 22.88
C ALA A 904 18.19 -10.27 22.01
N THR A 905 18.67 -10.45 20.78
CA THR A 905 18.93 -9.33 19.84
C THR A 905 17.64 -8.69 19.33
N ILE A 906 16.54 -9.45 19.21
CA ILE A 906 15.21 -8.91 18.86
C ILE A 906 14.60 -8.16 20.05
N ILE A 907 14.56 -8.80 21.23
CA ILE A 907 13.96 -8.24 22.46
C ILE A 907 14.76 -7.02 22.96
N ARG A 908 16.09 -7.05 22.82
CA ARG A 908 17.02 -5.98 23.22
C ARG A 908 17.94 -5.61 22.05
N ARG A 909 17.41 -4.84 21.09
CA ARG A 909 18.23 -4.29 19.99
C ARG A 909 19.38 -3.43 20.56
N PRO A 910 20.65 -3.86 20.44
CA PRO A 910 21.75 -3.17 21.10
C PRO A 910 22.03 -1.82 20.44
N LYS A 911 22.44 -0.82 21.26
CA LYS A 911 22.95 0.46 20.75
C LYS A 911 24.27 0.23 20.00
N ARG A 912 24.21 -0.01 18.69
CA ARG A 912 25.38 -0.05 17.81
C ARG A 912 25.99 1.34 17.67
N PHE A 913 26.96 1.65 18.52
CA PHE A 913 27.87 2.78 18.31
C PHE A 913 28.84 2.40 17.18
N LYS A 914 28.68 3.01 15.99
CA LYS A 914 29.70 2.96 14.95
C LYS A 914 30.81 3.97 15.30
N THR A 915 32.06 3.57 15.14
CA THR A 915 33.21 4.49 15.19
C THR A 915 33.08 5.50 14.04
N ARG A 916 33.38 6.77 14.30
CA ARG A 916 33.29 7.85 13.30
C ARG A 916 34.69 8.21 12.81
N ILE A 917 34.88 8.24 11.50
CA ILE A 917 36.16 8.55 10.84
C ILE A 917 36.34 10.07 10.78
N ASN A 918 37.55 10.57 11.07
CA ASN A 918 37.86 11.99 10.90
C ASN A 918 38.39 12.28 9.48
N PHE A 919 37.48 12.51 8.53
CA PHE A 919 37.85 12.75 7.12
C PHE A 919 38.71 14.01 6.87
N PHE A 920 38.99 14.85 7.88
CA PHE A 920 40.01 15.90 7.73
C PHE A 920 41.44 15.36 7.84
N GLU A 921 41.65 14.27 8.58
CA GLU A 921 42.94 13.63 8.86
C GLU A 921 43.15 12.37 8.01
N GLU A 922 42.10 11.55 7.85
CA GLU A 922 42.16 10.16 7.34
C GLU A 922 42.21 9.99 5.81
N ILE A 923 42.05 11.08 5.04
CA ILE A 923 42.09 11.07 3.55
C ILE A 923 42.87 12.28 3.03
N ASP A 924 43.44 12.20 1.82
CA ASP A 924 44.18 13.32 1.22
C ASP A 924 43.30 14.44 0.63
N GLU A 925 43.91 15.49 0.09
CA GLU A 925 43.20 16.66 -0.47
C GLU A 925 42.42 16.34 -1.76
N LEU A 926 42.91 15.43 -2.59
CA LEU A 926 42.29 15.04 -3.87
C LEU A 926 41.08 14.14 -3.60
N ASP A 927 41.25 13.16 -2.72
CA ASP A 927 40.18 12.22 -2.36
C ASP A 927 39.09 12.92 -1.52
N PHE A 928 39.45 13.91 -0.70
CA PHE A 928 38.51 14.81 -0.04
C PHE A 928 37.71 15.63 -1.07
N PHE A 929 38.37 16.25 -2.06
CA PHE A 929 37.69 16.99 -3.12
C PHE A 929 36.74 16.10 -3.95
N ASN A 930 37.16 14.90 -4.30
CA ASN A 930 36.33 13.92 -5.01
C ASN A 930 35.10 13.48 -4.20
N ARG A 931 35.22 13.41 -2.87
CA ARG A 931 34.13 12.96 -1.98
C ARG A 931 33.14 14.06 -1.57
N PHE A 932 33.60 15.31 -1.43
CA PHE A 932 32.83 16.43 -0.85
C PHE A 932 32.71 17.67 -1.77
N ARG A 933 33.34 17.67 -2.95
CA ARG A 933 33.37 18.78 -3.95
C ARG A 933 33.95 20.13 -3.47
N LEU A 934 34.48 20.19 -2.26
CA LEU A 934 35.22 21.33 -1.71
C LEU A 934 36.63 20.89 -1.28
N ARG A 935 37.59 21.81 -1.30
CA ARG A 935 38.93 21.62 -0.73
C ARG A 935 38.89 21.71 0.81
N LYS A 936 39.82 21.08 1.51
CA LYS A 936 39.83 21.04 2.99
C LYS A 936 39.85 22.44 3.59
N ASN A 937 40.72 23.32 3.09
CA ASN A 937 40.81 24.71 3.54
C ASN A 937 39.47 25.47 3.39
N THR A 938 38.80 25.34 2.24
CA THR A 938 37.48 25.96 2.01
C THR A 938 36.42 25.39 2.96
N CYS A 939 36.46 24.09 3.24
CA CYS A 939 35.58 23.44 4.21
C CYS A 939 35.83 23.96 5.65
N PHE A 940 37.08 24.15 6.06
CA PHE A 940 37.43 24.78 7.33
C PHE A 940 36.96 26.25 7.43
N GLN A 941 37.16 27.05 6.37
CA GLN A 941 36.71 28.44 6.31
C GLN A 941 35.18 28.58 6.35
N LEU A 942 34.44 27.60 5.82
CA LEU A 942 32.99 27.51 5.98
C LEU A 942 32.63 27.09 7.42
N LEU A 943 33.27 26.05 7.93
CA LEU A 943 33.02 25.51 9.28
C LEU A 943 33.15 26.58 10.36
N GLN A 944 34.24 27.35 10.35
CA GLN A 944 34.49 28.43 11.32
C GLN A 944 33.38 29.48 11.38
N GLN A 945 32.65 29.70 10.29
CA GLN A 945 31.57 30.70 10.24
C GLN A 945 30.23 30.14 10.71
N ILE A 946 29.95 28.85 10.51
CA ILE A 946 28.68 28.22 10.90
C ILE A 946 28.76 27.41 12.21
N GLU A 947 29.96 27.23 12.78
CA GLU A 947 30.21 26.29 13.88
C GLU A 947 29.25 26.48 15.06
N GLN A 948 29.01 27.72 15.50
CA GLN A 948 28.17 27.99 16.66
C GLN A 948 26.68 27.69 16.39
N GLU A 949 26.19 27.89 15.17
CA GLU A 949 24.82 27.56 14.78
C GLU A 949 24.60 26.05 14.67
N ILE A 950 25.60 25.30 14.17
CA ILE A 950 25.48 23.85 13.97
C ILE A 950 25.93 23.02 15.19
N LYS A 951 26.42 23.67 16.25
CA LYS A 951 26.88 23.02 17.48
C LYS A 951 25.74 22.28 18.18
N SER A 952 26.02 21.07 18.67
CA SER A 952 25.03 20.29 19.40
C SER A 952 24.85 20.88 20.82
N PRO A 953 23.62 21.17 21.30
CA PRO A 953 23.40 21.84 22.59
C PRO A 953 23.67 20.95 23.81
N THR A 954 24.02 19.68 23.63
CA THR A 954 24.41 18.78 24.72
C THR A 954 25.61 17.91 24.32
N ASN A 955 26.46 17.60 25.29
CA ASN A 955 27.55 16.62 25.15
C ASN A 955 27.12 15.19 25.51
N ARG A 956 25.83 14.94 25.78
CA ARG A 956 25.32 13.61 26.17
C ARG A 956 25.34 12.66 24.96
N ASN A 957 25.67 11.39 25.20
CA ASN A 957 25.66 10.30 24.20
C ASN A 957 26.59 10.44 22.97
N ASN A 958 27.76 11.10 23.09
CA ASN A 958 28.65 11.36 21.94
C ASN A 958 27.92 12.06 20.77
N ALA A 959 27.44 13.27 21.01
CA ALA A 959 26.78 14.09 19.99
C ALA A 959 27.65 14.28 18.72
N LEU A 960 27.02 14.65 17.60
CA LEU A 960 27.76 14.94 16.37
C LEU A 960 28.49 16.28 16.50
N THR A 961 29.78 16.29 16.11
CA THR A 961 30.59 17.51 16.05
C THR A 961 30.16 18.39 14.88
N PRO A 962 30.40 19.71 14.94
CA PRO A 962 30.19 20.62 13.81
C PRO A 962 30.83 20.11 12.51
N ALA A 963 32.10 19.67 12.58
CA ALA A 963 32.84 19.09 11.46
C ALA A 963 32.12 17.87 10.84
N THR A 964 31.69 16.90 11.66
CA THR A 964 30.99 15.71 11.15
C THR A 964 29.62 16.05 10.54
N LYS A 965 28.88 17.03 11.09
CA LYS A 965 27.61 17.49 10.51
C LYS A 965 27.83 18.12 9.13
N LEU A 966 28.81 19.03 9.01
CA LEU A 966 29.15 19.70 7.76
C LEU A 966 29.58 18.70 6.67
N LEU A 967 30.50 17.79 6.99
CA LEU A 967 30.98 16.77 6.05
C LEU A 967 29.84 15.85 5.57
N LEU A 968 28.93 15.46 6.46
CA LEU A 968 27.74 14.67 6.08
C LEU A 968 26.86 15.44 5.09
N ALA A 969 26.58 16.72 5.35
CA ALA A 969 25.78 17.55 4.46
C ALA A 969 26.45 17.77 3.10
N LEU A 970 27.75 18.06 3.09
CA LEU A 970 28.53 18.16 1.85
C LEU A 970 28.55 16.84 1.06
N ARG A 971 28.62 15.68 1.74
CA ARG A 971 28.55 14.37 1.07
C ARG A 971 27.19 14.12 0.42
N PHE A 972 26.10 14.56 1.07
CA PHE A 972 24.75 14.50 0.52
C PHE A 972 24.65 15.40 -0.73
N TYR A 973 25.05 16.67 -0.65
CA TYR A 973 25.05 17.59 -1.80
C TYR A 973 25.93 17.09 -2.95
N ALA A 974 27.12 16.55 -2.64
CA ALA A 974 28.09 16.06 -3.63
C ALA A 974 27.66 14.80 -4.41
N THR A 975 26.59 14.12 -3.97
CA THR A 975 26.14 12.83 -4.53
C THR A 975 24.68 12.78 -4.95
N GLY A 976 23.81 13.62 -4.39
CA GLY A 976 22.36 13.49 -4.55
C GLY A 976 21.79 12.16 -4.03
N SER A 977 22.57 11.41 -3.25
CA SER A 977 22.22 10.05 -2.81
C SER A 977 21.26 10.04 -1.62
N MET A 978 20.58 8.91 -1.40
CA MET A 978 19.64 8.77 -0.28
C MET A 978 20.34 9.04 1.07
N LEU A 979 19.67 9.75 1.98
CA LEU A 979 20.18 10.10 3.32
C LEU A 979 20.67 8.90 4.15
N LEU A 980 20.20 7.67 3.85
CA LEU A 980 20.72 6.45 4.44
C LEU A 980 22.18 6.18 4.05
N VAL A 981 22.52 6.33 2.76
CA VAL A 981 23.88 6.11 2.22
C VAL A 981 24.86 7.15 2.76
N ALA A 982 24.45 8.42 2.80
CA ALA A 982 25.24 9.50 3.42
C ALA A 982 25.41 9.28 4.95
N GLY A 983 24.37 8.77 5.62
CA GLY A 983 24.43 8.39 7.03
C GLY A 983 25.38 7.22 7.29
N ASP A 984 25.29 6.14 6.51
CA ASP A 984 26.13 4.96 6.68
C ASP A 984 27.61 5.23 6.39
N PHE A 985 27.93 6.08 5.40
CA PHE A 985 29.29 6.55 5.11
C PHE A 985 29.95 7.27 6.30
N VAL A 986 29.18 8.03 7.09
CA VAL A 986 29.67 8.79 8.26
C VAL A 986 29.49 8.01 9.58
N GLY A 987 28.78 6.88 9.55
CA GLY A 987 28.52 6.04 10.71
C GLY A 987 27.35 6.51 11.60
N VAL A 988 26.31 7.13 11.02
CA VAL A 988 25.17 7.71 11.75
C VAL A 988 23.81 7.19 11.27
N SER A 989 22.74 7.43 12.04
CA SER A 989 21.37 7.05 11.64
C SER A 989 20.79 7.97 10.56
N LYS A 990 19.84 7.47 9.74
CA LYS A 990 19.10 8.29 8.75
C LYS A 990 18.46 9.54 9.37
N THR A 991 17.92 9.43 10.58
CA THR A 991 17.37 10.56 11.35
C THR A 991 18.45 11.59 11.71
N SER A 992 19.58 11.15 12.24
CA SER A 992 20.73 12.04 12.56
C SER A 992 21.34 12.68 11.31
N ALA A 993 21.34 11.97 10.19
CA ALA A 993 21.75 12.49 8.89
C ALA A 993 20.80 13.58 8.39
N CYS A 994 19.49 13.34 8.45
CA CYS A 994 18.46 14.30 8.06
C CYS A 994 18.54 15.59 8.90
N GLU A 995 18.66 15.47 10.22
CA GLU A 995 18.80 16.60 11.14
C GLU A 995 20.10 17.39 10.89
N ALA A 996 21.22 16.70 10.68
CA ALA A 996 22.50 17.33 10.35
C ALA A 996 22.45 18.09 9.01
N VAL A 997 21.82 17.50 7.97
CA VAL A 997 21.59 18.18 6.69
C VAL A 997 20.73 19.42 6.92
N LYS A 998 19.55 19.31 7.53
CA LYS A 998 18.63 20.45 7.75
C LYS A 998 19.32 21.61 8.48
N VAL A 999 20.05 21.33 9.56
CA VAL A 999 20.74 22.35 10.35
C VAL A 999 21.87 23.02 9.55
N VAL A 1000 22.69 22.25 8.82
CA VAL A 1000 23.77 22.80 7.99
C VAL A 1000 23.23 23.56 6.78
N SER A 1001 22.19 23.06 6.09
CA SER A 1001 21.51 23.80 5.00
C SER A 1001 20.98 25.14 5.49
N THR A 1002 20.35 25.18 6.66
CA THR A 1002 19.79 26.42 7.23
C THR A 1002 20.88 27.44 7.57
N ALA A 1003 21.97 27.00 8.22
CA ALA A 1003 23.10 27.86 8.55
C ALA A 1003 23.76 28.43 7.29
N ILE A 1004 24.02 27.59 6.27
CA ILE A 1004 24.60 28.04 4.99
C ILE A 1004 23.65 29.01 4.27
N ALA A 1005 22.34 28.75 4.26
CA ALA A 1005 21.35 29.63 3.61
C ALA A 1005 21.29 31.03 4.25
N ARG A 1006 21.48 31.15 5.58
CA ARG A 1006 21.59 32.45 6.27
C ARG A 1006 22.78 33.29 5.79
N MET A 1007 23.85 32.66 5.32
CA MET A 1007 25.03 33.33 4.78
C MET A 1007 24.82 33.95 3.39
N SER A 1008 23.71 33.65 2.71
CA SER A 1008 23.40 34.13 1.35
C SER A 1008 23.64 35.64 1.19
N ASN A 1009 23.12 36.47 2.10
CA ASN A 1009 23.28 37.94 2.10
C ASN A 1009 24.75 38.43 2.16
N ARG A 1010 25.72 37.57 2.53
CA ARG A 1010 27.16 37.88 2.57
C ARG A 1010 27.87 37.59 1.24
N TYR A 1011 27.35 36.65 0.44
CA TYR A 1011 28.04 36.12 -0.74
C TYR A 1011 27.29 36.34 -2.06
N ILE A 1012 25.96 36.37 -2.02
CA ILE A 1012 25.09 36.66 -3.16
C ILE A 1012 24.73 38.14 -3.10
N HIS A 1013 25.44 38.95 -3.86
CA HIS A 1013 25.11 40.36 -4.04
C HIS A 1013 25.51 40.91 -5.42
N PHE A 1014 24.59 41.61 -6.07
CA PHE A 1014 24.89 42.45 -7.23
C PHE A 1014 25.84 43.60 -6.83
N PRO A 1015 26.79 44.03 -7.69
CA PRO A 1015 27.63 45.19 -7.40
C PRO A 1015 26.79 46.45 -7.11
N ARG A 1016 27.20 47.20 -6.08
CA ARG A 1016 26.55 48.44 -5.65
C ARG A 1016 27.33 49.69 -6.09
N THR A 1017 28.66 49.62 -6.08
CA THR A 1017 29.55 50.70 -6.50
C THR A 1017 29.55 50.88 -8.02
N ILE A 1018 29.75 52.11 -8.49
CA ILE A 1018 29.88 52.42 -9.93
C ILE A 1018 31.11 51.70 -10.49
N GLU A 1019 32.25 51.78 -9.81
CA GLU A 1019 33.50 51.10 -10.19
C GLU A 1019 33.31 49.59 -10.38
N GLY A 1020 32.60 48.92 -9.47
CA GLY A 1020 32.32 47.49 -9.57
C GLY A 1020 31.34 47.11 -10.69
N LYS A 1021 30.46 48.04 -11.10
CA LYS A 1021 29.60 47.89 -12.27
C LYS A 1021 30.42 48.05 -13.56
N GLU A 1022 31.29 49.05 -13.65
CA GLU A 1022 32.17 49.24 -14.82
C GLU A 1022 33.22 48.12 -14.97
N GLU A 1023 33.80 47.64 -13.87
CA GLU A 1023 34.73 46.51 -13.91
C GLU A 1023 34.03 45.24 -14.45
N LEU A 1024 32.78 44.99 -14.03
CA LEU A 1024 31.99 43.84 -14.51
C LEU A 1024 31.69 43.94 -16.01
N LYS A 1025 31.28 45.12 -16.51
CA LYS A 1025 31.13 45.39 -17.96
C LYS A 1025 32.42 45.11 -18.73
N LEU A 1026 33.56 45.56 -18.18
CA LEU A 1026 34.89 45.34 -18.77
C LEU A 1026 35.32 43.87 -18.73
N ARG A 1027 34.83 43.04 -17.80
CA ARG A 1027 35.12 41.60 -17.76
C ARG A 1027 34.26 40.85 -18.79
N PHE A 1028 32.94 41.06 -18.85
CA PHE A 1028 32.10 40.47 -19.91
C PHE A 1028 32.56 40.88 -21.32
N TYR A 1029 32.89 42.16 -21.54
CA TYR A 1029 33.41 42.64 -22.84
C TYR A 1029 34.74 41.99 -23.27
N ARG A 1030 35.48 41.35 -22.35
CA ARG A 1030 36.70 40.56 -22.70
C ARG A 1030 36.37 39.14 -23.16
N ILE A 1031 35.18 38.62 -22.88
CA ILE A 1031 34.75 37.27 -23.28
C ILE A 1031 34.37 37.29 -24.76
N ALA A 1032 33.20 37.85 -25.10
CA ALA A 1032 32.65 37.79 -26.45
C ALA A 1032 32.46 39.14 -27.16
N ARG A 1033 33.10 40.21 -26.65
CA ARG A 1033 32.96 41.62 -27.12
C ARG A 1033 31.55 42.21 -26.99
N PHE A 1034 30.63 41.57 -26.28
CA PHE A 1034 29.31 42.16 -26.01
C PHE A 1034 29.44 43.34 -25.02
N PRO A 1035 28.96 44.56 -25.37
CA PRO A 1035 29.15 45.74 -24.54
C PRO A 1035 28.16 45.84 -23.38
N ASN A 1036 28.57 46.53 -22.31
CA ASN A 1036 27.72 46.94 -21.16
C ASN A 1036 27.03 45.82 -20.35
N VAL A 1037 27.37 44.55 -20.55
CA VAL A 1037 26.76 43.43 -19.81
C VAL A 1037 27.10 43.50 -18.31
N LEU A 1038 26.09 43.35 -17.46
CA LEU A 1038 26.18 43.27 -15.99
C LEU A 1038 25.84 41.89 -15.43
N GLY A 1039 25.38 40.94 -16.26
CA GLY A 1039 25.12 39.57 -15.84
C GLY A 1039 24.32 38.78 -16.88
N ALA A 1040 24.43 37.45 -16.80
CA ALA A 1040 23.53 36.52 -17.47
C ALA A 1040 22.38 36.14 -16.52
N ILE A 1041 21.15 36.02 -17.01
CA ILE A 1041 19.95 35.67 -16.25
C ILE A 1041 19.24 34.46 -16.87
N ASP A 1042 19.04 33.42 -16.06
CA ASP A 1042 18.39 32.16 -16.45
C ASP A 1042 17.47 31.64 -15.30
N CYS A 1043 16.55 30.74 -15.63
CA CYS A 1043 15.62 30.10 -14.71
C CYS A 1043 15.81 28.56 -14.68
N THR A 1044 16.09 28.02 -13.49
CA THR A 1044 16.37 26.59 -13.31
C THR A 1044 15.33 25.88 -12.45
N HIS A 1045 14.95 24.67 -12.85
CA HIS A 1045 13.92 23.87 -12.17
C HIS A 1045 14.51 22.95 -11.10
N VAL A 1046 14.42 23.35 -9.83
CA VAL A 1046 14.77 22.51 -8.68
C VAL A 1046 13.64 21.51 -8.45
N ARG A 1047 13.85 20.25 -8.86
CA ARG A 1047 12.87 19.16 -8.73
C ARG A 1047 12.51 18.87 -7.27
N ILE A 1048 11.22 18.66 -7.01
CA ILE A 1048 10.67 18.25 -5.71
C ILE A 1048 9.79 17.00 -5.85
N GLU A 1049 9.44 16.41 -4.71
CA GLU A 1049 8.30 15.48 -4.62
C GLU A 1049 6.98 16.27 -4.75
N SER A 1050 5.87 15.60 -5.07
CA SER A 1050 4.57 16.30 -5.15
C SER A 1050 4.17 16.82 -3.76
N PRO A 1051 3.78 18.10 -3.62
CA PRO A 1051 3.35 18.64 -2.33
C PRO A 1051 1.97 18.09 -1.90
N GLY A 1052 1.21 17.49 -2.81
CA GLY A 1052 -0.17 17.06 -2.58
C GLY A 1052 -1.15 18.22 -2.51
N GLY A 1053 -2.43 17.92 -2.22
CA GLY A 1053 -3.50 18.91 -2.19
C GLY A 1053 -3.93 19.40 -3.59
N PRO A 1054 -4.85 20.39 -3.65
CA PRO A 1054 -5.38 20.91 -4.91
C PRO A 1054 -4.32 21.63 -5.76
N ASP A 1055 -3.38 22.32 -5.12
CA ASP A 1055 -2.43 23.24 -5.78
C ASP A 1055 -1.17 22.52 -6.32
N ALA A 1056 -1.09 21.19 -6.18
CA ALA A 1056 0.09 20.42 -6.58
C ALA A 1056 0.48 20.61 -8.06
N GLU A 1057 -0.50 20.81 -8.94
CA GLU A 1057 -0.28 21.03 -10.37
C GLU A 1057 0.29 22.43 -10.69
N GLU A 1058 0.28 23.39 -9.75
CA GLU A 1058 1.06 24.63 -9.90
C GLU A 1058 2.57 24.37 -9.89
N TYR A 1059 3.00 23.33 -9.17
CA TYR A 1059 4.40 22.95 -9.09
C TYR A 1059 4.86 22.13 -10.30
N ARG A 1060 3.93 21.61 -11.13
CA ARG A 1060 4.27 20.85 -12.34
C ARG A 1060 4.80 21.79 -13.43
N ASN A 1061 6.05 21.58 -13.83
CA ASN A 1061 6.66 22.35 -14.91
C ASN A 1061 6.29 21.84 -16.32
N ARG A 1062 6.70 22.60 -17.35
CA ARG A 1062 6.59 22.24 -18.78
C ARG A 1062 7.15 20.86 -19.11
N LYS A 1063 8.21 20.42 -18.40
CA LYS A 1063 8.84 19.10 -18.56
C LYS A 1063 8.07 17.98 -17.84
N GLY A 1064 6.98 18.30 -17.14
CA GLY A 1064 6.01 17.36 -16.58
C GLY A 1064 6.37 16.81 -15.20
N PHE A 1065 7.29 17.45 -14.47
CA PHE A 1065 7.64 17.06 -13.09
C PHE A 1065 7.45 18.22 -12.11
N PHE A 1066 7.23 17.90 -10.83
CA PHE A 1066 7.08 18.90 -9.77
C PHE A 1066 8.43 19.56 -9.46
N SER A 1067 8.45 20.89 -9.40
CA SER A 1067 9.67 21.69 -9.16
C SER A 1067 9.34 23.05 -8.57
N TRP A 1068 10.33 23.69 -7.95
CA TRP A 1068 10.41 25.15 -7.88
C TRP A 1068 11.09 25.67 -9.16
N ASN A 1069 10.61 26.76 -9.73
CA ASN A 1069 11.35 27.51 -10.74
C ASN A 1069 12.16 28.61 -10.06
N VAL A 1070 13.46 28.67 -10.33
CA VAL A 1070 14.44 29.48 -9.59
C VAL A 1070 15.20 30.35 -10.56
N GLN A 1071 14.94 31.66 -10.55
CA GLN A 1071 15.70 32.63 -11.33
C GLN A 1071 17.06 32.87 -10.66
N VAL A 1072 18.12 32.87 -11.46
CA VAL A 1072 19.51 33.12 -11.05
C VAL A 1072 20.09 34.22 -11.94
N VAL A 1073 20.90 35.12 -11.37
CA VAL A 1073 21.73 36.06 -12.14
C VAL A 1073 23.20 35.82 -11.83
N CYS A 1074 24.02 35.58 -12.85
CA CYS A 1074 25.43 35.17 -12.74
C CYS A 1074 26.40 36.18 -13.35
N ASP A 1075 27.66 36.12 -12.91
CA ASP A 1075 28.77 36.96 -13.36
C ASP A 1075 29.77 36.24 -14.29
N ASP A 1076 30.80 36.96 -14.74
CA ASP A 1076 31.89 36.48 -15.61
C ASP A 1076 32.70 35.28 -15.07
N ARG A 1077 32.39 34.81 -13.86
CA ARG A 1077 33.04 33.68 -13.17
C ARG A 1077 32.02 32.69 -12.60
N LEU A 1078 30.81 32.69 -13.14
CA LEU A 1078 29.68 31.86 -12.72
C LEU A 1078 29.28 32.05 -11.24
N ARG A 1079 29.54 33.23 -10.67
CA ARG A 1079 29.13 33.56 -9.29
C ARG A 1079 27.74 34.17 -9.30
N ILE A 1080 26.86 33.60 -8.47
CA ILE A 1080 25.47 34.07 -8.31
C ILE A 1080 25.48 35.45 -7.61
N GLN A 1081 24.90 36.45 -8.27
CA GLN A 1081 24.76 37.82 -7.77
C GLN A 1081 23.36 38.17 -7.25
N ASP A 1082 22.32 37.56 -7.81
CA ASP A 1082 20.91 37.70 -7.40
C ASP A 1082 20.21 36.35 -7.61
N ILE A 1083 19.21 36.03 -6.78
CA ILE A 1083 18.49 34.74 -6.86
C ILE A 1083 17.06 34.87 -6.34
N VAL A 1084 16.09 34.23 -7.00
CA VAL A 1084 14.66 34.25 -6.63
C VAL A 1084 14.11 32.83 -6.53
N VAL A 1085 13.89 32.36 -5.29
CA VAL A 1085 13.66 30.93 -4.97
C VAL A 1085 12.23 30.67 -4.42
N ARG A 1086 11.21 31.27 -5.06
CA ARG A 1086 9.84 31.33 -4.49
C ARG A 1086 8.69 31.05 -5.45
N TRP A 1087 8.96 30.56 -6.67
CA TRP A 1087 7.94 30.38 -7.70
C TRP A 1087 7.71 28.90 -8.02
N PRO A 1088 6.46 28.43 -8.12
CA PRO A 1088 6.16 27.04 -8.41
C PRO A 1088 6.48 26.72 -9.88
N GLY A 1089 6.74 25.45 -10.21
CA GLY A 1089 7.32 25.02 -11.49
C GLY A 1089 6.53 25.39 -12.76
N ARG A 1090 5.24 25.72 -12.66
CA ARG A 1090 4.40 26.23 -13.76
C ARG A 1090 4.68 27.71 -14.10
N ALA A 1091 5.29 28.48 -13.19
CA ALA A 1091 5.53 29.90 -13.37
C ALA A 1091 6.52 30.19 -14.52
N HIS A 1092 6.14 31.12 -15.39
CA HIS A 1092 6.97 31.54 -16.52
C HIS A 1092 8.16 32.40 -16.07
N ASP A 1093 9.27 32.28 -16.76
CA ASP A 1093 10.57 32.89 -16.42
C ASP A 1093 10.45 34.44 -16.43
N GLN A 1094 9.85 34.99 -17.48
CA GLN A 1094 9.39 36.38 -17.53
C GLN A 1094 8.45 36.80 -16.37
N THR A 1095 7.63 35.91 -15.81
CA THR A 1095 6.76 36.23 -14.65
C THR A 1095 7.58 36.32 -13.36
N ILE A 1096 8.60 35.48 -13.21
CA ILE A 1096 9.55 35.55 -12.10
C ILE A 1096 10.35 36.85 -12.19
N PHE A 1097 10.88 37.18 -13.37
CA PHE A 1097 11.59 38.43 -13.61
C PHE A 1097 10.70 39.67 -13.39
N ASN A 1098 9.44 39.63 -13.85
CA ASN A 1098 8.46 40.68 -13.61
C ASN A 1098 8.27 40.98 -12.11
N ASN A 1099 8.49 39.99 -11.23
CA ASN A 1099 8.35 40.08 -9.77
C ASN A 1099 9.69 39.92 -9.03
N SER A 1100 10.80 40.23 -9.71
CA SER A 1100 12.17 40.15 -9.18
C SER A 1100 12.64 41.51 -8.64
N ARG A 1101 13.51 41.49 -7.62
CA ARG A 1101 14.13 42.73 -7.11
C ARG A 1101 15.11 43.32 -8.13
N ILE A 1102 15.78 42.47 -8.92
CA ILE A 1102 16.73 42.93 -9.94
C ILE A 1102 16.04 43.76 -11.02
N ARG A 1103 14.86 43.35 -11.53
CA ARG A 1103 14.05 44.14 -12.48
C ARG A 1103 13.81 45.57 -11.97
N ALA A 1104 13.32 45.70 -10.73
CA ALA A 1104 13.00 47.01 -10.16
C ALA A 1104 14.20 47.95 -10.13
N ARG A 1105 15.42 47.44 -9.86
CA ARG A 1105 16.66 48.24 -9.83
C ARG A 1105 17.11 48.71 -11.22
N PHE A 1106 16.83 47.93 -12.27
CA PHE A 1106 17.01 48.39 -13.65
C PHE A 1106 15.95 49.41 -14.05
N GLU A 1107 14.67 49.21 -13.68
CA GLU A 1107 13.59 50.17 -13.97
C GLU A 1107 13.76 51.51 -13.23
N THR A 1108 14.35 51.53 -12.03
CA THR A 1108 14.74 52.77 -11.33
C THR A 1108 16.09 53.35 -11.80
N ASN A 1109 16.64 52.87 -12.92
CA ASN A 1109 17.91 53.31 -13.51
C ASN A 1109 19.14 53.22 -12.56
N GLU A 1110 19.12 52.36 -11.54
CA GLU A 1110 20.25 52.19 -10.60
C GLU A 1110 21.48 51.56 -11.29
N MET A 1111 21.26 50.91 -12.44
CA MET A 1111 22.27 50.21 -13.22
C MET A 1111 22.84 51.05 -14.38
N GLY A 1112 22.31 52.25 -14.62
CA GLY A 1112 22.69 53.10 -15.74
C GLY A 1112 22.52 52.41 -17.09
N ASN A 1113 23.50 52.57 -17.99
CA ASN A 1113 23.51 51.96 -19.33
C ASN A 1113 23.84 50.46 -19.36
N GLY A 1114 23.80 49.76 -18.22
CA GLY A 1114 24.10 48.32 -18.15
C GLY A 1114 22.94 47.45 -18.65
N VAL A 1115 23.25 46.26 -19.17
CA VAL A 1115 22.27 45.29 -19.66
C VAL A 1115 22.44 43.92 -18.99
N LEU A 1116 21.36 43.15 -18.89
CA LEU A 1116 21.40 41.71 -18.67
C LEU A 1116 21.27 40.98 -20.01
N LEU A 1117 21.90 39.81 -20.13
CA LEU A 1117 21.68 38.84 -21.20
C LEU A 1117 20.82 37.70 -20.67
N GLY A 1118 19.83 37.24 -21.43
CA GLY A 1118 19.07 36.04 -21.08
C GLY A 1118 18.39 35.40 -22.28
N ASP A 1119 17.79 34.25 -22.05
CA ASP A 1119 17.22 33.39 -23.09
C ASP A 1119 15.95 33.98 -23.77
N SER A 1120 15.46 33.28 -24.80
CA SER A 1120 14.21 33.56 -25.50
C SER A 1120 12.91 33.50 -24.67
N GLY A 1121 12.95 32.96 -23.44
CA GLY A 1121 11.86 32.95 -22.47
C GLY A 1121 11.60 34.30 -21.79
N TYR A 1122 12.50 35.27 -21.96
CA TYR A 1122 12.33 36.65 -21.55
C TYR A 1122 11.86 37.55 -22.71
N GLY A 1123 11.21 38.66 -22.38
CA GLY A 1123 10.86 39.71 -23.34
C GLY A 1123 11.94 40.79 -23.42
N ILE A 1124 12.36 41.13 -24.63
CA ILE A 1124 13.36 42.18 -24.94
C ILE A 1124 12.98 43.50 -24.26
N ARG A 1125 13.96 44.14 -23.63
CA ARG A 1125 13.88 45.48 -23.03
C ARG A 1125 15.20 46.22 -23.21
N ASN A 1126 15.19 47.55 -23.01
CA ASN A 1126 16.38 48.41 -23.09
C ASN A 1126 17.54 48.00 -22.15
N TYR A 1127 17.30 47.10 -21.20
CA TYR A 1127 18.24 46.59 -20.21
C TYR A 1127 18.21 45.05 -20.06
N LEU A 1128 17.46 44.33 -20.89
CA LEU A 1128 17.41 42.86 -20.93
C LEU A 1128 17.35 42.41 -22.38
N ILE A 1129 18.44 41.79 -22.84
CA ILE A 1129 18.67 41.44 -24.23
C ILE A 1129 18.56 39.93 -24.41
N THR A 1130 17.84 39.50 -25.44
CA THR A 1130 17.58 38.10 -25.78
C THR A 1130 18.01 37.81 -27.21
N PRO A 1131 18.38 36.57 -27.57
CA PRO A 1131 18.85 36.25 -28.91
C PRO A 1131 17.75 36.47 -29.97
N LEU A 1132 18.18 36.83 -31.17
CA LEU A 1132 17.30 37.00 -32.33
C LEU A 1132 16.84 35.62 -32.82
N LEU A 1133 15.52 35.39 -32.85
CA LEU A 1133 14.93 34.09 -33.21
C LEU A 1133 15.19 33.68 -34.67
N GLN A 1134 15.45 34.64 -35.57
CA GLN A 1134 15.70 34.42 -36.99
C GLN A 1134 16.76 35.43 -37.50
N PRO A 1135 18.06 35.18 -37.29
CA PRO A 1135 19.13 36.04 -37.79
C PRO A 1135 19.33 35.83 -39.30
N ASN A 1136 19.05 36.86 -40.12
CA ASN A 1136 19.08 36.76 -41.58
C ASN A 1136 20.35 37.36 -42.20
N THR A 1137 21.09 38.17 -41.44
CA THR A 1137 22.32 38.86 -41.85
C THR A 1137 23.54 38.38 -41.07
N PRO A 1138 24.78 38.55 -41.59
CA PRO A 1138 25.99 38.24 -40.85
C PRO A 1138 26.14 39.01 -39.52
N ALA A 1139 25.58 40.22 -39.44
CA ALA A 1139 25.62 41.04 -38.23
C ALA A 1139 24.69 40.49 -37.12
N GLU A 1140 23.50 40.01 -37.48
CA GLU A 1140 22.57 39.36 -36.54
C GLU A 1140 23.09 38.01 -36.05
N ASN A 1141 23.78 37.27 -36.93
CA ASN A 1141 24.46 36.02 -36.54
C ASN A 1141 25.61 36.28 -35.55
N LEU A 1142 26.47 37.27 -35.84
CA LEU A 1142 27.54 37.68 -34.93
C LEU A 1142 27.00 38.22 -33.59
N PHE A 1143 25.86 38.92 -33.60
CA PHE A 1143 25.17 39.36 -32.38
C PHE A 1143 24.73 38.17 -31.51
N ASN A 1144 24.07 37.17 -32.10
CA ASN A 1144 23.66 35.96 -31.39
C ASN A 1144 24.87 35.17 -30.87
N GLU A 1145 25.91 35.00 -31.68
CA GLU A 1145 27.17 34.36 -31.30
C GLU A 1145 27.82 35.06 -30.09
N SER A 1146 27.97 36.39 -30.16
CA SER A 1146 28.49 37.20 -29.05
C SER A 1146 27.61 37.17 -27.79
N GLN A 1147 26.29 37.03 -27.92
CA GLN A 1147 25.41 36.85 -26.77
C GLN A 1147 25.63 35.47 -26.13
N ILE A 1148 25.55 34.39 -26.91
CA ILE A 1148 25.62 33.01 -26.42
C ILE A 1148 26.98 32.75 -25.74
N ILE A 1149 28.09 33.24 -26.31
CA ILE A 1149 29.44 33.11 -25.73
C ILE A 1149 29.62 34.02 -24.48
N SER A 1150 28.67 34.91 -24.18
CA SER A 1150 28.62 35.68 -22.92
C SER A 1150 27.67 35.08 -21.87
N GLU A 1151 26.92 34.04 -22.23
CA GLU A 1151 25.86 33.40 -21.42
C GLU A 1151 26.26 32.01 -20.91
N PHE A 1152 27.15 31.31 -21.65
CA PHE A 1152 27.73 29.99 -21.33
C PHE A 1152 29.22 30.06 -20.93
#